data_AF-A0A563VMD2-F1
#
_entry.id   AF-A0A563VMD2-F1
#
_cell.length_a   1.000
_cell.length_b   1.000
_cell.length_c   1.000
_cell.angle_alpha   90.00
_cell.angle_beta   90.00
_cell.angle_gamma   90.00
#
_symmetry.space_group_name_H-M   'P 1'
#
loop_
_entity.id
_entity.type
_entity.pdbx_description
1 polymer ?
#
loop_
_entity_poly.entity_id
_entity_poly.type
_entity_poly.pdbx_seq_one_letter_code
_entity_poly.pdbx_strand_id
1 'polypeptide(L)'
;MTFENAVNFTVGDASRSVAIGDLDGDGNSDLATANGLDDNVSVLLGDGSGGFATQSTFAVGDTPASVVVGDLDGDGNLDLVTANDIDDNVSVLLGDGSGGFATQSTFAVGDTPISVVVGDLDGDGNLDLVTANAIDNNVSVLLGDGSGGFATQSTFAVGDGPVSVAIGDFDGDGNSDLATNSFLDDTVSVLLGDGSGGFATQSIFAVGDFPISVAVGDLDGDGNSDLATTNQSDNNISVLLGDGSGGFATQSTFAVGDFPISVAVGDLDGDGNSDLATANRLDNNISVLLGDGSGGFATQSTFAVGDVPFSVAVGDLDGDGNSDLVTANLFGDNVSVLINASNSDPTVANPIVERIADPFNSFSFTVPANTFNDVDGDTLTLTANLENGEPLPDFLSFDGIAGTFSGFATGDELGTITVSVNADDGQGGTPAIDTFDLTVEFANTPITTNELNGNGANNNINGTSANDLIQGLGGNDVLIGNGGDDILNGGSGADDLRGSRGNDLLSGDNGTDLLRGEGNNDILLGGGDRDTLDGGNGNDTLDGGSGNDELFGDRGDDLLFGGNGIDSLRGDGGRDQFLLIPDSGEDRILDFNNGTDTLALPTGITFSDLGISDNSSGDVSISFNGQLLATVENTAAAALDSADFINL
;
A
#
# COMPACT_ATOMS: atom_id res chain seq x y z
N MET A 1 -7.23 5.10 -4.28
CA MET A 1 -8.17 6.24 -4.20
C MET A 1 -9.45 5.82 -3.49
N THR A 2 -9.83 6.56 -2.46
CA THR A 2 -11.05 6.34 -1.69
C THR A 2 -11.70 7.68 -1.42
N PHE A 3 -12.85 7.93 -2.05
CA PHE A 3 -13.72 9.03 -1.65
C PHE A 3 -14.47 8.67 -0.37
N GLU A 4 -14.57 9.61 0.56
CA GLU A 4 -15.50 9.54 1.67
C GLU A 4 -16.96 9.49 1.17
N ASN A 5 -17.89 9.18 2.08
CA ASN A 5 -19.30 9.26 1.73
C ASN A 5 -19.70 10.70 1.44
N ALA A 6 -20.49 10.89 0.39
CA ALA A 6 -20.98 12.20 -0.01
C ALA A 6 -21.67 12.96 1.15
N VAL A 7 -21.26 14.20 1.37
CA VAL A 7 -21.90 15.15 2.28
C VAL A 7 -22.72 16.15 1.47
N ASN A 8 -23.98 16.34 1.84
CA ASN A 8 -24.90 17.21 1.11
C ASN A 8 -25.05 18.57 1.78
N PHE A 9 -24.88 19.64 1.00
CA PHE A 9 -25.07 21.03 1.42
C PHE A 9 -26.25 21.66 0.69
N THR A 10 -27.16 22.31 1.41
CA THR A 10 -28.37 22.89 0.83
C THR A 10 -28.06 24.08 -0.07
N VAL A 11 -28.63 24.07 -1.27
CA VAL A 11 -28.60 25.19 -2.24
C VAL A 11 -30.03 25.57 -2.67
N GLY A 12 -30.20 26.42 -3.67
CA GLY A 12 -31.50 26.76 -4.25
C GLY A 12 -32.17 25.62 -5.05
N ASP A 13 -33.44 25.81 -5.38
CA ASP A 13 -34.27 24.82 -6.09
C ASP A 13 -33.82 24.65 -7.55
N ALA A 14 -33.75 23.40 -8.00
CA ALA A 14 -33.24 23.00 -9.31
C ALA A 14 -31.80 23.48 -9.62
N SER A 15 -30.84 23.11 -8.76
CA SER A 15 -29.42 23.36 -9.01
C SER A 15 -28.92 22.63 -10.27
N ARG A 16 -28.50 23.37 -11.30
CA ARG A 16 -28.10 22.84 -12.62
C ARG A 16 -26.59 22.82 -12.84
N SER A 17 -25.86 23.74 -12.24
CA SER A 17 -24.43 23.90 -12.49
C SER A 17 -23.75 24.29 -11.20
N VAL A 18 -22.53 23.79 -10.99
CA VAL A 18 -21.65 24.15 -9.88
C VAL A 18 -20.30 24.62 -10.43
N ALA A 19 -19.75 25.67 -9.84
CA ALA A 19 -18.40 26.16 -10.06
C ALA A 19 -17.66 26.23 -8.73
N ILE A 20 -16.34 26.03 -8.77
CA ILE A 20 -15.42 26.12 -7.62
C ILE A 20 -14.55 27.36 -7.79
N GLY A 21 -14.30 28.11 -6.72
CA GLY A 21 -13.33 29.21 -6.68
C GLY A 21 -13.28 29.88 -5.31
N ASP A 22 -12.21 30.62 -5.02
CA ASP A 22 -12.07 31.41 -3.78
C ASP A 22 -12.82 32.76 -3.94
N LEU A 23 -14.07 32.82 -3.50
CA LEU A 23 -14.99 33.95 -3.70
C LEU A 23 -14.88 35.01 -2.58
N ASP A 24 -14.23 34.69 -1.47
CA ASP A 24 -13.98 35.62 -0.35
C ASP A 24 -12.49 35.92 -0.06
N GLY A 25 -11.59 35.35 -0.86
CA GLY A 25 -10.16 35.64 -0.84
C GLY A 25 -9.43 35.07 0.38
N ASP A 26 -10.01 34.08 1.07
CA ASP A 26 -9.43 33.47 2.26
C ASP A 26 -8.46 32.31 1.96
N GLY A 27 -8.40 31.89 0.69
CA GLY A 27 -7.56 30.82 0.18
C GLY A 27 -8.21 29.43 0.19
N ASN A 28 -9.45 29.30 0.65
CA ASN A 28 -10.22 28.06 0.60
C ASN A 28 -11.12 28.03 -0.65
N SER A 29 -11.45 26.82 -1.10
CA SER A 29 -12.38 26.65 -2.22
C SER A 29 -13.83 26.90 -1.77
N ASP A 30 -14.52 27.82 -2.45
CA ASP A 30 -15.96 28.07 -2.30
C ASP A 30 -16.73 27.47 -3.48
N LEU A 31 -18.06 27.38 -3.31
CA LEU A 31 -18.96 26.89 -4.34
C LEU A 31 -19.96 27.96 -4.78
N ALA A 32 -20.19 28.04 -6.08
CA ALA A 32 -21.30 28.79 -6.68
C ALA A 32 -22.21 27.86 -7.48
N THR A 33 -23.53 27.92 -7.26
CA THR A 33 -24.50 27.07 -7.97
C THR A 33 -25.61 27.85 -8.65
N ALA A 34 -25.88 27.56 -9.92
CA ALA A 34 -27.02 28.11 -10.66
C ALA A 34 -28.31 27.34 -10.30
N ASN A 35 -29.31 28.04 -9.77
CA ASN A 35 -30.57 27.45 -9.30
C ASN A 35 -31.71 27.86 -10.22
N GLY A 36 -32.11 26.93 -11.09
CA GLY A 36 -32.97 27.23 -12.24
C GLY A 36 -34.40 27.63 -11.87
N LEU A 37 -34.96 27.12 -10.76
CA LEU A 37 -36.34 27.44 -10.38
C LEU A 37 -36.45 28.65 -9.44
N ASP A 38 -35.33 29.06 -8.84
CA ASP A 38 -35.27 30.21 -7.93
C ASP A 38 -34.68 31.48 -8.58
N ASP A 39 -34.26 31.41 -9.85
CA ASP A 39 -33.69 32.51 -10.64
C ASP A 39 -32.52 33.21 -9.92
N ASN A 40 -31.65 32.40 -9.28
CA ASN A 40 -30.53 32.90 -8.48
C ASN A 40 -29.30 31.99 -8.55
N VAL A 41 -28.19 32.52 -8.04
CA VAL A 41 -26.99 31.75 -7.70
C VAL A 41 -26.90 31.61 -6.18
N SER A 42 -26.56 30.41 -5.71
CA SER A 42 -26.22 30.15 -4.30
C SER A 42 -24.71 30.13 -4.16
N VAL A 43 -24.17 30.82 -3.17
CA VAL A 43 -22.74 30.88 -2.84
C VAL A 43 -22.52 30.31 -1.45
N LEU A 44 -21.64 29.32 -1.36
CA LEU A 44 -21.30 28.58 -0.15
C LEU A 44 -19.81 28.78 0.11
N LEU A 45 -19.48 29.52 1.17
CA LEU A 45 -18.10 29.77 1.55
C LEU A 45 -17.51 28.55 2.27
N GLY A 46 -16.37 28.07 1.81
CA GLY A 46 -15.64 26.92 2.33
C GLY A 46 -14.96 27.24 3.66
N ASP A 47 -14.72 26.21 4.47
CA ASP A 47 -13.96 26.32 5.72
C ASP A 47 -12.56 25.68 5.64
N GLY A 48 -12.18 25.20 4.45
CA GLY A 48 -10.91 24.52 4.20
C GLY A 48 -10.82 23.12 4.82
N SER A 49 -11.95 22.49 5.13
CA SER A 49 -12.01 21.09 5.59
C SER A 49 -13.04 20.25 4.82
N GLY A 50 -13.43 20.69 3.61
CA GLY A 50 -14.57 20.16 2.86
C GLY A 50 -15.94 20.58 3.44
N GLY A 51 -15.95 21.41 4.48
CA GLY A 51 -17.14 22.00 5.07
C GLY A 51 -17.50 23.35 4.45
N PHE A 52 -18.79 23.68 4.45
CA PHE A 52 -19.31 24.92 3.88
C PHE A 52 -20.26 25.65 4.81
N ALA A 53 -20.19 26.98 4.79
CA ALA A 53 -21.14 27.87 5.43
C ALA A 53 -22.54 27.77 4.80
N THR A 54 -23.54 28.33 5.47
CA THR A 54 -24.89 28.42 4.91
C THR A 54 -24.90 29.31 3.66
N GLN A 55 -25.61 28.87 2.62
CA GLN A 55 -25.72 29.60 1.36
C GLN A 55 -26.11 31.08 1.52
N SER A 56 -25.48 31.93 0.71
CA SER A 56 -25.96 33.26 0.35
C SER A 56 -26.51 33.23 -1.08
N THR A 57 -27.60 33.95 -1.35
CA THR A 57 -28.26 33.90 -2.67
C THR A 57 -28.22 35.24 -3.38
N PHE A 58 -27.92 35.22 -4.68
CA PHE A 58 -27.81 36.41 -5.54
C PHE A 58 -28.70 36.25 -6.77
N ALA A 59 -29.63 37.18 -6.97
CA ALA A 59 -30.59 37.11 -8.08
C ALA A 59 -29.89 37.31 -9.43
N VAL A 60 -30.23 36.44 -10.40
CA VAL A 60 -29.74 36.49 -11.78
C VAL A 60 -30.93 36.56 -12.77
N GLY A 61 -30.73 36.26 -14.05
CA GLY A 61 -31.83 36.17 -15.02
C GLY A 61 -32.66 34.90 -14.82
N ASP A 62 -33.76 34.78 -15.57
CA ASP A 62 -34.69 33.66 -15.45
C ASP A 62 -34.03 32.33 -15.90
N THR A 63 -34.22 31.27 -15.11
CA THR A 63 -33.74 29.89 -15.33
C THR A 63 -32.25 29.79 -15.68
N PRO A 64 -31.34 30.19 -14.78
CA PRO A 64 -29.91 30.06 -15.00
C PRO A 64 -29.52 28.58 -15.20
N ALA A 65 -28.90 28.29 -16.35
CA ALA A 65 -28.55 26.93 -16.78
C ALA A 65 -27.10 26.54 -16.45
N SER A 66 -26.21 27.54 -16.42
CA SER A 66 -24.77 27.38 -16.19
C SER A 66 -24.25 28.55 -15.36
N VAL A 67 -23.28 28.30 -14.49
CA VAL A 67 -22.52 29.32 -13.75
C VAL A 67 -21.03 29.06 -13.91
N VAL A 68 -20.25 30.13 -14.05
CA VAL A 68 -18.79 30.13 -14.02
C VAL A 68 -18.27 31.30 -13.19
N VAL A 69 -17.02 31.20 -12.75
CA VAL A 69 -16.32 32.22 -11.96
C VAL A 69 -15.07 32.71 -12.69
N GLY A 70 -14.72 33.99 -12.51
CA GLY A 70 -13.51 34.58 -13.08
C GLY A 70 -13.36 36.05 -12.68
N ASP A 71 -12.16 36.62 -12.77
CA ASP A 71 -11.90 38.05 -12.50
C ASP A 71 -12.14 38.87 -13.77
N LEU A 72 -13.37 39.39 -13.96
CA LEU A 72 -13.81 40.07 -15.18
C LEU A 72 -13.46 41.57 -15.20
N ASP A 73 -13.12 42.17 -14.06
CA ASP A 73 -12.74 43.59 -13.95
C ASP A 73 -11.28 43.84 -13.53
N GLY A 74 -10.51 42.76 -13.34
CA GLY A 74 -9.07 42.79 -13.08
C GLY A 74 -8.72 43.30 -11.69
N ASP A 75 -9.65 43.23 -10.74
CA ASP A 75 -9.45 43.70 -9.36
C ASP A 75 -8.88 42.62 -8.43
N GLY A 76 -8.80 41.37 -8.91
CA GLY A 76 -8.28 40.20 -8.20
C GLY A 76 -9.32 39.41 -7.42
N ASN A 77 -10.59 39.84 -7.41
CA ASN A 77 -11.70 39.09 -6.82
C ASN A 77 -12.43 38.31 -7.92
N LEU A 78 -12.97 37.14 -7.58
CA LEU A 78 -13.76 36.37 -8.52
C LEU A 78 -15.18 36.92 -8.64
N ASP A 79 -15.64 37.05 -9.88
CA ASP A 79 -16.98 37.45 -10.28
C ASP A 79 -17.81 36.24 -10.71
N LEU A 80 -19.14 36.41 -10.77
CA LEU A 80 -20.06 35.38 -11.23
C LEU A 80 -20.64 35.71 -12.61
N VAL A 81 -20.69 34.69 -13.47
CA VAL A 81 -21.40 34.75 -14.75
C VAL A 81 -22.40 33.62 -14.85
N THR A 82 -23.64 33.91 -15.25
CA THR A 82 -24.66 32.87 -15.56
C THR A 82 -25.20 32.98 -16.96
N ALA A 83 -25.48 31.84 -17.60
CA ALA A 83 -26.31 31.76 -18.81
C ALA A 83 -27.77 31.57 -18.41
N ASN A 84 -28.65 32.48 -18.82
CA ASN A 84 -30.06 32.49 -18.42
C ASN A 84 -30.94 32.05 -19.60
N ASP A 85 -31.48 30.83 -19.51
CA ASP A 85 -32.01 30.14 -20.69
C ASP A 85 -33.33 30.71 -21.25
N ILE A 86 -34.17 31.34 -20.41
CA ILE A 86 -35.45 31.95 -20.83
C ILE A 86 -35.25 33.40 -21.28
N ASP A 87 -34.25 34.05 -20.71
CA ASP A 87 -34.01 35.49 -20.81
C ASP A 87 -33.08 35.87 -21.98
N ASP A 88 -32.54 34.87 -22.69
CA ASP A 88 -31.65 34.98 -23.84
C ASP A 88 -30.46 35.92 -23.59
N ASN A 89 -29.93 35.87 -22.36
CA ASN A 89 -28.85 36.74 -21.90
C ASN A 89 -27.93 36.02 -20.90
N VAL A 90 -26.82 36.68 -20.59
CA VAL A 90 -25.97 36.34 -19.45
C VAL A 90 -26.08 37.39 -18.36
N SER A 91 -26.00 36.97 -17.10
CA SER A 91 -25.84 37.86 -15.95
C SER A 91 -24.40 37.89 -15.50
N VAL A 92 -23.86 39.07 -15.20
CA VAL A 92 -22.52 39.30 -14.67
C VAL A 92 -22.65 40.04 -13.34
N LEU A 93 -22.10 39.46 -12.27
CA LEU A 93 -22.13 40.02 -10.93
C LEU A 93 -20.70 40.16 -10.42
N LEU A 94 -20.25 41.41 -10.22
CA LEU A 94 -18.89 41.68 -9.76
C LEU A 94 -18.74 41.39 -8.27
N GLY A 95 -17.73 40.61 -7.91
CA GLY A 95 -17.39 40.22 -6.55
C GLY A 95 -16.81 41.37 -5.75
N ASP A 96 -17.02 41.34 -4.43
CA ASP A 96 -16.41 42.31 -3.51
C ASP A 96 -15.24 41.74 -2.68
N GLY A 97 -14.85 40.49 -2.97
CA GLY A 97 -13.80 39.78 -2.26
C GLY A 97 -14.17 39.42 -0.82
N SER A 98 -15.46 39.33 -0.49
CA SER A 98 -15.93 38.87 0.82
C SER A 98 -17.08 37.85 0.72
N GLY A 99 -17.22 37.21 -0.45
CA GLY A 99 -18.38 36.38 -0.80
C GLY A 99 -19.63 37.19 -1.15
N GLY A 100 -19.52 38.52 -1.21
CA GLY A 100 -20.58 39.43 -1.63
C GLY A 100 -20.45 39.80 -3.12
N PHE A 101 -21.58 40.11 -3.75
CA PHE A 101 -21.62 40.45 -5.17
C PHE A 101 -22.48 41.69 -5.43
N ALA A 102 -22.08 42.48 -6.43
CA ALA A 102 -22.84 43.58 -6.96
C ALA A 102 -24.14 43.11 -7.63
N THR A 103 -25.05 44.05 -7.89
CA THR A 103 -26.26 43.75 -8.67
C THR A 103 -25.90 43.38 -10.11
N GLN A 104 -26.57 42.36 -10.64
CA GLN A 104 -26.32 41.88 -12.00
C GLN A 104 -26.32 42.97 -13.07
N SER A 105 -25.37 42.88 -13.99
CA SER A 105 -25.41 43.48 -15.33
C SER A 105 -25.77 42.38 -16.33
N THR A 106 -26.60 42.70 -17.33
CA THR A 106 -27.09 41.71 -18.30
C THR A 106 -26.60 42.02 -19.70
N PHE A 107 -26.14 40.99 -20.42
CA PHE A 107 -25.67 41.10 -21.80
C PHE A 107 -26.42 40.11 -22.69
N ALA A 108 -27.03 40.59 -23.77
CA ALA A 108 -27.83 39.74 -24.66
C ALA A 108 -26.93 38.78 -25.45
N VAL A 109 -27.33 37.52 -25.50
CA VAL A 109 -26.67 36.46 -26.29
C VAL A 109 -27.64 35.87 -27.32
N GLY A 110 -27.39 34.67 -27.85
CA GLY A 110 -28.34 33.97 -28.72
C GLY A 110 -29.47 33.32 -27.93
N ASP A 111 -30.47 32.79 -28.64
CA ASP A 111 -31.66 32.21 -28.03
C ASP A 111 -31.36 30.89 -27.27
N THR A 112 -31.85 30.79 -26.03
CA THR A 112 -31.68 29.66 -25.10
C THR A 112 -30.21 29.30 -24.84
N PRO A 113 -29.44 30.17 -24.17
CA PRO A 113 -28.07 29.86 -23.78
C PRO A 113 -28.06 28.79 -22.67
N ILE A 114 -27.38 27.67 -22.90
CA ILE A 114 -27.34 26.54 -21.95
C ILE A 114 -26.02 26.47 -21.17
N SER A 115 -24.91 26.85 -21.80
CA SER A 115 -23.56 26.82 -21.23
C SER A 115 -22.89 28.17 -21.46
N VAL A 116 -22.15 28.64 -20.46
CA VAL A 116 -21.26 29.80 -20.53
C VAL A 116 -19.87 29.41 -20.05
N VAL A 117 -18.83 29.94 -20.70
CA VAL A 117 -17.43 29.84 -20.27
C VAL A 117 -16.76 31.21 -20.41
N VAL A 118 -15.66 31.39 -19.67
CA VAL A 118 -14.84 32.61 -19.71
C VAL A 118 -13.40 32.28 -20.11
N GLY A 119 -12.76 33.17 -20.85
CA GLY A 119 -11.36 33.05 -21.25
C GLY A 119 -10.89 34.24 -22.08
N ASP A 120 -9.58 34.42 -22.25
CA ASP A 120 -9.02 35.48 -23.09
C ASP A 120 -8.97 35.00 -24.56
N LEU A 121 -9.91 35.47 -25.39
CA LEU A 121 -10.09 35.04 -26.78
C LEU A 121 -9.37 35.94 -27.79
N ASP A 122 -8.94 37.13 -27.39
CA ASP A 122 -8.23 38.09 -28.26
C ASP A 122 -6.81 38.45 -27.78
N GLY A 123 -6.34 37.83 -26.70
CA GLY A 123 -5.00 37.93 -26.17
C GLY A 123 -4.71 39.30 -25.52
N ASP A 124 -5.74 40.04 -25.11
CA ASP A 124 -5.58 41.36 -24.49
C ASP A 124 -5.44 41.31 -22.95
N GLY A 125 -5.64 40.13 -22.36
CA GLY A 125 -5.54 39.85 -20.94
C GLY A 125 -6.83 40.07 -20.14
N ASN A 126 -7.91 40.49 -20.79
CA ASN A 126 -9.24 40.57 -20.17
C ASN A 126 -10.02 39.28 -20.47
N LEU A 127 -10.89 38.87 -19.55
CA LEU A 127 -11.75 37.70 -19.78
C LEU A 127 -12.92 38.08 -20.68
N ASP A 128 -13.14 37.26 -21.70
CA ASP A 128 -14.26 37.29 -22.63
C ASP A 128 -15.30 36.21 -22.29
N LEU A 129 -16.53 36.33 -22.83
CA LEU A 129 -17.58 35.34 -22.64
C LEU A 129 -17.88 34.56 -23.91
N VAL A 130 -18.14 33.27 -23.76
CA VAL A 130 -18.69 32.42 -24.81
C VAL A 130 -19.93 31.69 -24.30
N THR A 131 -21.03 31.72 -25.07
CA THR A 131 -22.23 30.93 -24.77
C THR A 131 -22.60 29.96 -25.89
N ALA A 132 -23.10 28.78 -25.52
CA ALA A 132 -23.73 27.84 -26.45
C ALA A 132 -25.25 28.10 -26.50
N ASN A 133 -25.76 28.50 -27.67
CA ASN A 133 -27.15 28.92 -27.84
C ASN A 133 -27.95 27.83 -28.58
N ALA A 134 -28.74 27.06 -27.81
CA ALA A 134 -29.30 25.80 -28.28
C ALA A 134 -30.32 25.96 -29.42
N ILE A 135 -31.05 27.08 -29.49
CA ILE A 135 -32.08 27.29 -30.51
C ILE A 135 -31.52 27.94 -31.77
N ASP A 136 -30.54 28.83 -31.61
CA ASP A 136 -29.92 29.55 -32.73
C ASP A 136 -28.83 28.74 -33.46
N ASN A 137 -28.46 27.56 -32.93
CA ASN A 137 -27.42 26.67 -33.48
C ASN A 137 -26.08 27.42 -33.69
N ASN A 138 -25.71 28.24 -32.72
CA ASN A 138 -24.48 29.03 -32.76
C ASN A 138 -23.87 29.18 -31.36
N VAL A 139 -22.65 29.68 -31.33
CA VAL A 139 -22.05 30.25 -30.12
C VAL A 139 -22.02 31.77 -30.22
N SER A 140 -22.24 32.45 -29.09
CA SER A 140 -22.02 33.90 -28.96
C SER A 140 -20.68 34.16 -28.30
N VAL A 141 -19.92 35.12 -28.82
CA VAL A 141 -18.63 35.59 -28.28
C VAL A 141 -18.75 37.07 -27.95
N LEU A 142 -18.47 37.43 -26.71
CA LEU A 142 -18.52 38.81 -26.22
C LEU A 142 -17.16 39.18 -25.63
N LEU A 143 -16.46 40.10 -26.30
CA LEU A 143 -15.14 40.55 -25.86
C LEU A 143 -15.25 41.49 -24.65
N GLY A 144 -14.51 41.20 -23.59
CA GLY A 144 -14.43 41.95 -22.35
C GLY A 144 -13.71 43.28 -22.53
N ASP A 145 -14.09 44.26 -21.71
CA ASP A 145 -13.41 45.56 -21.66
C ASP A 145 -12.52 45.75 -20.43
N GLY A 146 -12.39 44.70 -19.61
CA GLY A 146 -11.62 44.69 -18.37
C GLY A 146 -12.25 45.51 -17.24
N SER A 147 -13.55 45.82 -17.33
CA SER A 147 -14.30 46.51 -16.26
C SER A 147 -15.58 45.78 -15.86
N GLY A 148 -15.69 44.49 -16.21
CA GLY A 148 -16.94 43.72 -16.15
C GLY A 148 -17.93 44.06 -17.26
N GLY A 149 -17.53 44.89 -18.22
CA GLY A 149 -18.29 45.26 -19.41
C GLY A 149 -17.89 44.42 -20.62
N PHE A 150 -18.83 44.27 -21.56
CA PHE A 150 -18.64 43.46 -22.76
C PHE A 150 -19.08 44.18 -24.03
N ALA A 151 -18.37 43.91 -25.12
CA ALA A 151 -18.75 44.28 -26.47
C ALA A 151 -20.04 43.58 -26.92
N THR A 152 -20.63 44.07 -28.01
CA THR A 152 -21.77 43.38 -28.62
C THR A 152 -21.36 42.01 -29.15
N GLN A 153 -22.21 41.01 -28.94
CA GLN A 153 -21.94 39.65 -29.38
C GLN A 153 -21.55 39.53 -30.86
N SER A 154 -20.57 38.68 -31.13
CA SER A 154 -20.33 38.04 -32.42
C SER A 154 -20.85 36.62 -32.37
N THR A 155 -21.42 36.11 -33.47
CA THR A 155 -22.02 34.77 -33.49
C THR A 155 -21.33 33.87 -34.51
N PHE A 156 -21.03 32.63 -34.12
CA PHE A 156 -20.39 31.63 -34.98
C PHE A 156 -21.26 30.38 -35.06
N ALA A 157 -21.63 29.97 -36.27
CA ALA A 157 -22.52 28.84 -36.48
C ALA A 157 -21.83 27.51 -36.12
N VAL A 158 -22.55 26.66 -35.39
CA VAL A 158 -22.09 25.32 -34.98
C VAL A 158 -23.13 24.27 -35.41
N GLY A 159 -23.06 23.03 -34.94
CA GLY A 159 -24.10 22.03 -35.22
C GLY A 159 -25.42 22.31 -34.50
N ASP A 160 -26.43 21.49 -34.77
CA ASP A 160 -27.79 21.70 -34.28
C ASP A 160 -27.93 21.36 -32.78
N GLY A 161 -28.50 22.30 -32.02
CA GLY A 161 -28.73 22.15 -30.58
C GLY A 161 -27.45 22.07 -29.74
N PRO A 162 -26.56 23.08 -29.78
CA PRO A 162 -25.38 23.08 -28.93
C PRO A 162 -25.76 23.16 -27.44
N VAL A 163 -25.12 22.33 -26.60
CA VAL A 163 -25.47 22.23 -25.16
C VAL A 163 -24.34 22.67 -24.25
N SER A 164 -23.10 22.27 -24.54
CA SER A 164 -21.91 22.67 -23.80
C SER A 164 -20.89 23.33 -24.73
N VAL A 165 -20.12 24.26 -24.20
CA VAL A 165 -18.96 24.86 -24.87
C VAL A 165 -17.75 24.79 -23.94
N ALA A 166 -16.57 24.56 -24.50
CA ALA A 166 -15.30 24.57 -23.79
C ALA A 166 -14.26 25.36 -24.60
N ILE A 167 -13.29 25.95 -23.89
CA ILE A 167 -12.15 26.67 -24.46
C ILE A 167 -10.90 25.79 -24.32
N GLY A 168 -10.05 25.77 -25.34
CA GLY A 168 -8.75 25.08 -25.34
C GLY A 168 -7.83 25.60 -26.45
N ASP A 169 -6.59 25.13 -26.50
CA ASP A 169 -5.69 25.34 -27.64
C ASP A 169 -5.54 24.00 -28.37
N PHE A 170 -6.28 23.81 -29.46
CA PHE A 170 -6.36 22.53 -30.17
C PHE A 170 -5.34 22.42 -31.32
N ASP A 171 -4.73 23.52 -31.75
CA ASP A 171 -3.72 23.54 -32.82
C ASP A 171 -2.32 24.03 -32.39
N GLY A 172 -2.14 24.30 -31.09
CA GLY A 172 -0.86 24.62 -30.46
C GLY A 172 -0.31 25.99 -30.86
N ASP A 173 -1.15 26.89 -31.37
CA ASP A 173 -0.75 28.22 -31.81
C ASP A 173 -0.79 29.28 -30.69
N GLY A 174 -1.34 28.91 -29.52
CA GLY A 174 -1.46 29.73 -28.32
C GLY A 174 -2.69 30.62 -28.28
N ASN A 175 -3.56 30.58 -29.29
CA ASN A 175 -4.85 31.26 -29.29
C ASN A 175 -5.94 30.35 -28.69
N SER A 176 -6.95 30.98 -28.08
CA SER A 176 -8.11 30.24 -27.57
C SER A 176 -9.01 29.77 -28.72
N ASP A 177 -9.23 28.46 -28.79
CA ASP A 177 -10.17 27.78 -29.66
C ASP A 177 -11.43 27.36 -28.90
N LEU A 178 -12.48 26.97 -29.63
CA LEU A 178 -13.75 26.50 -29.05
C LEU A 178 -14.10 25.09 -29.48
N ALA A 179 -14.57 24.28 -28.54
CA ALA A 179 -15.26 23.01 -28.80
C ALA A 179 -16.68 23.07 -28.27
N THR A 180 -17.66 22.63 -29.06
CA THR A 180 -19.06 22.54 -28.63
C THR A 180 -19.73 21.28 -29.16
N ASN A 181 -20.42 20.54 -28.30
CA ASN A 181 -21.20 19.37 -28.69
C ASN A 181 -22.58 19.80 -29.23
N SER A 182 -23.04 19.10 -30.27
CA SER A 182 -24.31 19.34 -30.93
C SER A 182 -25.25 18.16 -30.67
N PHE A 183 -26.20 18.35 -29.75
CA PHE A 183 -27.06 17.28 -29.21
C PHE A 183 -27.92 16.58 -30.27
N LEU A 184 -28.31 17.28 -31.32
CA LEU A 184 -29.18 16.73 -32.38
C LEU A 184 -28.40 16.11 -33.54
N ASP A 185 -27.09 16.36 -33.62
CA ASP A 185 -26.23 15.93 -34.72
C ASP A 185 -25.24 14.82 -34.33
N ASP A 186 -25.17 14.43 -33.05
CA ASP A 186 -24.23 13.44 -32.51
C ASP A 186 -22.76 13.77 -32.83
N THR A 187 -22.41 15.06 -32.74
CA THR A 187 -21.09 15.59 -33.11
C THR A 187 -20.55 16.61 -32.13
N VAL A 188 -19.24 16.86 -32.20
CA VAL A 188 -18.56 18.02 -31.63
C VAL A 188 -18.03 18.90 -32.75
N SER A 189 -18.33 20.19 -32.67
CA SER A 189 -17.82 21.25 -33.53
C SER A 189 -16.60 21.90 -32.89
N VAL A 190 -15.50 21.98 -33.62
CA VAL A 190 -14.26 22.65 -33.20
C VAL A 190 -14.01 23.87 -34.08
N LEU A 191 -13.82 25.03 -33.46
CA LEU A 191 -13.63 26.32 -34.11
C LEU A 191 -12.26 26.87 -33.69
N LEU A 192 -11.33 26.93 -34.63
CA LEU A 192 -9.99 27.47 -34.37
C LEU A 192 -10.02 28.99 -34.33
N GLY A 193 -9.47 29.57 -33.26
CA GLY A 193 -9.38 30.98 -32.99
C GLY A 193 -8.36 31.68 -33.90
N ASP A 194 -8.60 32.96 -34.18
CA ASP A 194 -7.65 33.80 -34.91
C ASP A 194 -6.84 34.76 -34.00
N GLY A 195 -7.02 34.63 -32.68
CA GLY A 195 -6.39 35.47 -31.66
C GLY A 195 -6.93 36.91 -31.63
N SER A 196 -8.10 37.17 -32.23
CA SER A 196 -8.75 38.48 -32.20
C SER A 196 -10.23 38.41 -31.81
N GLY A 197 -10.64 37.31 -31.15
CA GLY A 197 -12.04 37.00 -30.88
C GLY A 197 -12.81 36.45 -32.09
N GLY A 198 -12.13 36.24 -33.23
CA GLY A 198 -12.67 35.62 -34.42
C GLY A 198 -12.36 34.14 -34.50
N PHE A 199 -13.20 33.39 -35.22
CA PHE A 199 -13.05 31.94 -35.37
C PHE A 199 -13.18 31.49 -36.83
N ALA A 200 -12.43 30.45 -37.16
CA ALA A 200 -12.56 29.71 -38.41
C ALA A 200 -13.92 29.00 -38.50
N THR A 201 -14.24 28.48 -39.69
CA THR A 201 -15.42 27.63 -39.86
C THR A 201 -15.24 26.33 -39.11
N GLN A 202 -16.30 25.86 -38.43
CA GLN A 202 -16.29 24.61 -37.67
C GLN A 202 -15.72 23.41 -38.44
N SER A 203 -14.85 22.66 -37.78
CA SER A 203 -14.53 21.27 -38.06
C SER A 203 -15.49 20.39 -37.25
N ILE A 204 -15.94 19.26 -37.81
CA ILE A 204 -16.97 18.42 -37.19
C ILE A 204 -16.41 17.03 -36.95
N PHE A 205 -16.54 16.54 -35.72
CA PHE A 205 -16.10 15.22 -35.28
C PHE A 205 -17.28 14.44 -34.72
N ALA A 206 -17.42 13.18 -35.11
CA ALA A 206 -18.52 12.33 -34.65
C ALA A 206 -18.25 11.79 -33.24
N VAL A 207 -19.27 11.85 -32.38
CA VAL A 207 -19.27 11.29 -31.01
C VAL A 207 -20.39 10.24 -30.89
N GLY A 208 -20.78 9.86 -29.66
CA GLY A 208 -21.93 8.98 -29.43
C GLY A 208 -23.27 9.73 -29.49
N ASP A 209 -24.35 8.98 -29.27
CA ASP A 209 -25.72 9.49 -29.42
C ASP A 209 -26.10 10.46 -28.28
N PHE A 210 -26.67 11.61 -28.66
CA PHE A 210 -27.13 12.68 -27.77
C PHE A 210 -26.04 13.20 -26.82
N PRO A 211 -24.97 13.81 -27.35
CA PRO A 211 -23.91 14.35 -26.51
C PRO A 211 -24.41 15.56 -25.72
N ILE A 212 -24.02 15.68 -24.44
CA ILE A 212 -24.50 16.75 -23.55
C ILE A 212 -23.39 17.68 -23.06
N SER A 213 -22.28 17.11 -22.57
CA SER A 213 -21.17 17.85 -21.98
C SER A 213 -19.90 17.60 -22.78
N VAL A 214 -19.06 18.63 -22.95
CA VAL A 214 -17.70 18.51 -23.50
C VAL A 214 -16.71 19.11 -22.51
N ALA A 215 -15.63 18.39 -22.24
CA ALA A 215 -14.51 18.86 -21.42
C ALA A 215 -13.19 18.72 -22.19
N VAL A 216 -12.22 19.55 -21.83
CA VAL A 216 -10.90 19.64 -22.46
C VAL A 216 -9.84 19.25 -21.44
N GLY A 217 -8.82 18.51 -21.86
CA GLY A 217 -7.64 18.17 -21.06
C GLY A 217 -6.62 17.36 -21.87
N ASP A 218 -5.43 17.16 -21.33
CA ASP A 218 -4.40 16.29 -21.93
C ASP A 218 -4.60 14.86 -21.39
N LEU A 219 -5.31 14.01 -22.13
CA LEU A 219 -5.76 12.68 -21.69
C LEU A 219 -4.75 11.57 -22.04
N ASP A 220 -3.75 11.86 -22.88
CA ASP A 220 -2.68 10.92 -23.24
C ASP A 220 -1.26 11.41 -22.93
N GLY A 221 -1.14 12.56 -22.25
CA GLY A 221 0.12 13.10 -21.74
C GLY A 221 1.07 13.60 -22.83
N ASP A 222 0.56 13.86 -24.04
CA ASP A 222 1.36 14.32 -25.18
C ASP A 222 1.49 15.87 -25.26
N GLY A 223 0.75 16.58 -24.40
CA GLY A 223 0.73 18.03 -24.29
C GLY A 223 -0.24 18.74 -25.22
N ASN A 224 -1.01 18.01 -26.04
CA ASN A 224 -2.08 18.58 -26.86
C ASN A 224 -3.43 18.53 -26.13
N SER A 225 -4.34 19.42 -26.51
CA SER A 225 -5.69 19.42 -25.94
C SER A 225 -6.55 18.31 -26.57
N ASP A 226 -7.05 17.41 -25.73
CA ASP A 226 -8.01 16.36 -26.09
C ASP A 226 -9.43 16.74 -25.67
N LEU A 227 -10.41 15.95 -26.13
CA LEU A 227 -11.81 16.14 -25.80
C LEU A 227 -12.42 14.89 -25.17
N ALA A 228 -13.15 15.08 -24.07
CA ALA A 228 -14.04 14.09 -23.47
C ALA A 228 -15.49 14.58 -23.59
N THR A 229 -16.39 13.73 -24.12
CA THR A 229 -17.81 14.09 -24.32
C THR A 229 -18.75 13.02 -23.78
N THR A 230 -19.70 13.38 -22.92
CA THR A 230 -20.72 12.43 -22.42
C THR A 230 -21.81 12.20 -23.45
N ASN A 231 -22.16 10.94 -23.73
CA ASN A 231 -23.23 10.57 -24.66
C ASN A 231 -24.40 9.97 -23.88
N GLN A 232 -25.46 10.76 -23.74
CA GLN A 232 -26.55 10.48 -22.81
C GLN A 232 -27.28 9.16 -23.12
N SER A 233 -27.51 8.85 -24.40
CA SER A 233 -28.28 7.65 -24.77
C SER A 233 -27.44 6.39 -24.86
N ASP A 234 -26.12 6.54 -25.05
CA ASP A 234 -25.19 5.42 -25.14
C ASP A 234 -24.59 5.00 -23.78
N ASN A 235 -24.83 5.79 -22.72
CA ASN A 235 -24.27 5.59 -21.37
C ASN A 235 -22.73 5.44 -21.38
N ASN A 236 -22.06 6.28 -22.16
CA ASN A 236 -20.60 6.27 -22.31
C ASN A 236 -20.04 7.69 -22.49
N ILE A 237 -18.71 7.79 -22.44
CA ILE A 237 -17.95 8.98 -22.82
C ILE A 237 -17.22 8.69 -24.14
N SER A 238 -17.24 9.63 -25.08
CA SER A 238 -16.35 9.67 -26.24
C SER A 238 -15.08 10.44 -25.89
N VAL A 239 -13.91 9.82 -26.09
CA VAL A 239 -12.60 10.45 -25.96
C VAL A 239 -11.99 10.61 -27.35
N LEU A 240 -11.65 11.84 -27.69
CA LEU A 240 -11.04 12.23 -28.97
C LEU A 240 -9.66 12.82 -28.67
N LEU A 241 -8.61 12.08 -29.02
CA LEU A 241 -7.23 12.53 -28.83
C LEU A 241 -6.84 13.52 -29.94
N GLY A 242 -6.38 14.71 -29.55
CA GLY A 242 -5.95 15.79 -30.42
C GLY A 242 -4.63 15.46 -31.10
N ASP A 243 -4.45 15.94 -32.34
CA ASP A 243 -3.19 15.79 -33.06
C ASP A 243 -2.31 17.06 -33.02
N GLY A 244 -2.71 18.05 -32.23
CA GLY A 244 -2.05 19.35 -32.10
C GLY A 244 -2.14 20.22 -33.36
N SER A 245 -3.08 19.95 -34.28
CA SER A 245 -3.31 20.76 -35.49
C SER A 245 -4.77 21.16 -35.69
N GLY A 246 -5.58 21.06 -34.63
CA GLY A 246 -7.04 21.18 -34.67
C GLY A 246 -7.75 19.93 -35.20
N GLY A 247 -7.01 18.85 -35.44
CA GLY A 247 -7.51 17.53 -35.82
C GLY A 247 -7.62 16.61 -34.61
N PHE A 248 -8.50 15.61 -34.71
CA PHE A 248 -8.71 14.62 -33.66
C PHE A 248 -8.73 13.21 -34.25
N ALA A 249 -8.24 12.25 -33.48
CA ALA A 249 -8.37 10.84 -33.74
C ALA A 249 -9.86 10.41 -33.73
N THR A 250 -10.13 9.21 -34.26
CA THR A 250 -11.45 8.61 -34.12
C THR A 250 -11.76 8.34 -32.65
N GLN A 251 -12.99 8.63 -32.22
CA GLN A 251 -13.40 8.43 -30.84
C GLN A 251 -13.08 7.03 -30.31
N SER A 252 -12.55 6.99 -29.08
CA SER A 252 -12.61 5.84 -28.18
C SER A 252 -13.81 6.02 -27.25
N THR A 253 -14.45 4.92 -26.83
CA THR A 253 -15.61 5.01 -25.93
C THR A 253 -15.42 4.22 -24.65
N PHE A 254 -15.86 4.82 -23.54
CA PHE A 254 -15.71 4.27 -22.20
C PHE A 254 -17.06 4.29 -21.47
N ALA A 255 -17.50 3.14 -20.97
CA ALA A 255 -18.81 3.02 -20.33
C ALA A 255 -18.83 3.72 -18.96
N VAL A 256 -19.91 4.45 -18.71
CA VAL A 256 -20.22 5.11 -17.42
C VAL A 256 -21.59 4.64 -16.92
N GLY A 257 -22.16 5.30 -15.90
CA GLY A 257 -23.51 5.05 -15.43
C GLY A 257 -24.58 5.51 -16.42
N ASP A 258 -25.84 5.29 -16.06
CA ASP A 258 -26.98 5.58 -16.92
C ASP A 258 -27.26 7.09 -17.01
N PHE A 259 -27.46 7.56 -18.25
CA PHE A 259 -27.82 8.94 -18.57
C PHE A 259 -26.77 9.97 -18.11
N PRO A 260 -25.51 9.84 -18.55
CA PRO A 260 -24.44 10.77 -18.20
C PRO A 260 -24.76 12.16 -18.76
N ILE A 261 -24.54 13.20 -17.94
CA ILE A 261 -24.99 14.56 -18.26
C ILE A 261 -23.88 15.61 -18.11
N SER A 262 -22.81 15.32 -17.39
CA SER A 262 -21.69 16.21 -17.18
C SER A 262 -20.41 15.39 -17.01
N VAL A 263 -19.31 15.85 -17.61
CA VAL A 263 -17.96 15.30 -17.43
C VAL A 263 -17.00 16.40 -17.02
N ALA A 264 -16.10 16.07 -16.10
CA ALA A 264 -14.96 16.90 -15.70
C ALA A 264 -13.67 16.09 -15.83
N VAL A 265 -12.56 16.79 -16.08
CA VAL A 265 -11.21 16.24 -16.20
C VAL A 265 -10.38 16.72 -15.01
N GLY A 266 -9.59 15.85 -14.42
CA GLY A 266 -8.63 16.19 -13.37
C GLY A 266 -7.85 14.97 -12.89
N ASP A 267 -6.74 15.18 -12.19
CA ASP A 267 -5.95 14.10 -11.58
C ASP A 267 -6.58 13.74 -10.23
N LEU A 268 -7.33 12.63 -10.19
CA LEU A 268 -8.12 12.22 -9.02
C LEU A 268 -7.35 11.24 -8.13
N ASP A 269 -6.34 10.51 -8.64
CA ASP A 269 -5.53 9.59 -7.84
C ASP A 269 -4.10 10.07 -7.55
N GLY A 270 -3.72 11.24 -8.05
CA GLY A 270 -2.45 11.88 -7.79
C GLY A 270 -1.28 11.27 -8.58
N ASP A 271 -1.55 10.49 -9.63
CA ASP A 271 -0.53 9.85 -10.45
C ASP A 271 0.05 10.75 -11.55
N GLY A 272 -0.54 11.93 -11.74
CA GLY A 272 -0.17 12.94 -12.73
C GLY A 272 -0.82 12.76 -14.11
N ASN A 273 -1.67 11.76 -14.30
CA ASN A 273 -2.46 11.56 -15.50
C ASN A 273 -3.86 12.18 -15.34
N SER A 274 -4.48 12.54 -16.46
CA SER A 274 -5.84 13.06 -16.43
C SER A 274 -6.86 11.95 -16.27
N ASP A 275 -7.70 12.05 -15.25
CA ASP A 275 -8.87 11.18 -15.02
C ASP A 275 -10.17 11.85 -15.46
N LEU A 276 -11.25 11.06 -15.50
CA LEU A 276 -12.59 11.54 -15.83
C LEU A 276 -13.58 11.27 -14.69
N ALA A 277 -14.30 12.32 -14.29
CA ALA A 277 -15.46 12.21 -13.41
C ALA A 277 -16.74 12.55 -14.19
N THR A 278 -17.79 11.73 -14.05
CA THR A 278 -19.05 11.90 -14.79
C THR A 278 -20.26 11.79 -13.89
N ALA A 279 -21.14 12.78 -13.92
CA ALA A 279 -22.44 12.75 -13.24
C ALA A 279 -23.45 11.90 -14.03
N ASN A 280 -23.97 10.84 -13.40
CA ASN A 280 -24.95 9.94 -14.03
C ASN A 280 -26.34 10.20 -13.46
N ARG A 281 -27.16 10.86 -14.27
CA ARG A 281 -28.42 11.45 -13.83
C ARG A 281 -29.44 10.43 -13.35
N LEU A 282 -29.48 9.23 -13.96
CA LEU A 282 -30.49 8.22 -13.61
C LEU A 282 -30.02 7.24 -12.53
N ASP A 283 -28.71 7.10 -12.34
CA ASP A 283 -28.14 6.24 -11.30
C ASP A 283 -27.91 6.96 -9.96
N ASN A 284 -28.04 8.29 -9.93
CA ASN A 284 -27.74 9.13 -8.76
C ASN A 284 -26.32 8.87 -8.20
N ASN A 285 -25.33 8.78 -9.10
CA ASN A 285 -23.94 8.56 -8.75
C ASN A 285 -23.01 9.35 -9.68
N ILE A 286 -21.73 9.39 -9.30
CA ILE A 286 -20.62 9.81 -10.16
C ILE A 286 -19.84 8.57 -10.59
N SER A 287 -19.51 8.45 -11.87
CA SER A 287 -18.51 7.51 -12.39
C SER A 287 -17.14 8.17 -12.40
N VAL A 288 -16.13 7.51 -11.87
CA VAL A 288 -14.71 7.91 -11.97
C VAL A 288 -13.95 6.88 -12.79
N LEU A 289 -13.26 7.34 -13.83
CA LEU A 289 -12.45 6.55 -14.74
C LEU A 289 -11.01 7.03 -14.64
N LEU A 290 -10.10 6.17 -14.17
CA LEU A 290 -8.69 6.50 -14.00
C LEU A 290 -7.94 6.37 -15.33
N GLY A 291 -7.25 7.43 -15.73
CA GLY A 291 -6.46 7.50 -16.95
C GLY A 291 -5.18 6.67 -16.83
N ASP A 292 -4.77 6.03 -17.94
CA ASP A 292 -3.49 5.32 -18.02
C ASP A 292 -2.35 6.18 -18.59
N GLY A 293 -2.61 7.46 -18.81
CA GLY A 293 -1.68 8.40 -19.45
C GLY A 293 -1.42 8.10 -20.93
N SER A 294 -2.29 7.34 -21.60
CA SER A 294 -2.19 7.05 -23.04
C SER A 294 -3.53 7.15 -23.77
N GLY A 295 -4.49 7.87 -23.18
CA GLY A 295 -5.87 7.99 -23.66
C GLY A 295 -6.74 6.75 -23.36
N GLY A 296 -6.21 5.78 -22.60
CA GLY A 296 -6.95 4.66 -22.06
C GLY A 296 -7.44 4.94 -20.64
N PHE A 297 -8.54 4.30 -20.26
CA PHE A 297 -9.13 4.45 -18.93
C PHE A 297 -9.48 3.10 -18.30
N ALA A 298 -9.30 3.00 -16.99
CA ALA A 298 -9.77 1.89 -16.19
C ALA A 298 -11.31 1.78 -16.21
N THR A 299 -11.83 0.64 -15.75
CA THR A 299 -13.28 0.48 -15.55
C THR A 299 -13.77 1.45 -14.48
N GLN A 300 -14.96 2.01 -14.69
CA GLN A 300 -15.56 2.96 -13.75
C GLN A 300 -15.61 2.45 -12.30
N SER A 301 -15.27 3.34 -11.38
CA SER A 301 -15.68 3.30 -9.97
C SER A 301 -16.90 4.20 -9.80
N THR A 302 -17.83 3.85 -8.91
CA THR A 302 -19.07 4.63 -8.75
C THR A 302 -19.28 5.09 -7.32
N PHE A 303 -19.64 6.36 -7.14
CA PHE A 303 -19.86 6.98 -5.85
C PHE A 303 -21.25 7.60 -5.78
N ALA A 304 -22.05 7.22 -4.78
CA ALA A 304 -23.42 7.69 -4.66
C ALA A 304 -23.47 9.17 -4.25
N VAL A 305 -24.37 9.92 -4.87
CA VAL A 305 -24.58 11.36 -4.61
C VAL A 305 -26.07 11.66 -4.45
N GLY A 306 -26.43 12.94 -4.39
CA GLY A 306 -27.83 13.38 -4.31
C GLY A 306 -28.67 13.01 -5.54
N ASP A 307 -29.96 13.32 -5.44
CA ASP A 307 -30.94 12.94 -6.46
C ASP A 307 -30.77 13.76 -7.75
N VAL A 308 -30.62 13.06 -8.88
CA VAL A 308 -30.54 13.64 -10.23
C VAL A 308 -29.35 14.59 -10.36
N PRO A 309 -28.10 14.08 -10.22
CA PRO A 309 -26.91 14.90 -10.41
C PRO A 309 -26.87 15.45 -11.84
N PHE A 310 -26.55 16.73 -11.98
CA PHE A 310 -26.65 17.47 -13.24
C PHE A 310 -25.34 18.08 -13.73
N SER A 311 -24.44 18.41 -12.80
CA SER A 311 -23.13 18.97 -13.09
C SER A 311 -22.14 18.39 -12.10
N VAL A 312 -20.92 18.10 -12.56
CA VAL A 312 -19.78 17.71 -11.71
C VAL A 312 -18.63 18.68 -11.92
N ALA A 313 -17.91 19.00 -10.86
CA ALA A 313 -16.66 19.75 -10.90
C ALA A 313 -15.61 19.03 -10.03
N VAL A 314 -14.34 19.26 -10.38
CA VAL A 314 -13.16 18.69 -9.72
C VAL A 314 -12.33 19.83 -9.14
N GLY A 315 -11.86 19.69 -7.90
CA GLY A 315 -10.99 20.66 -7.25
C GLY A 315 -10.68 20.25 -5.81
N ASP A 316 -9.62 20.80 -5.23
CA ASP A 316 -9.23 20.56 -3.84
C ASP A 316 -10.12 21.40 -2.88
N LEU A 317 -11.02 20.75 -2.15
CA LEU A 317 -12.05 21.40 -1.30
C LEU A 317 -11.66 21.40 0.19
N ASP A 318 -10.67 20.60 0.60
CA ASP A 318 -10.17 20.54 1.98
C ASP A 318 -8.69 20.95 2.14
N GLY A 319 -8.03 21.33 1.05
CA GLY A 319 -6.67 21.85 1.03
C GLY A 319 -5.60 20.78 1.27
N ASP A 320 -5.92 19.50 1.11
CA ASP A 320 -4.97 18.39 1.30
C ASP A 320 -4.08 18.13 0.08
N GLY A 321 -4.39 18.77 -1.06
CA GLY A 321 -3.67 18.66 -2.33
C GLY A 321 -4.18 17.56 -3.27
N ASN A 322 -5.16 16.77 -2.85
CA ASN A 322 -5.87 15.80 -3.69
C ASN A 322 -7.09 16.45 -4.32
N SER A 323 -7.46 16.00 -5.52
CA SER A 323 -8.67 16.49 -6.17
C SER A 323 -9.92 15.86 -5.56
N ASP A 324 -10.85 16.69 -5.09
CA ASP A 324 -12.18 16.29 -4.63
C ASP A 324 -13.24 16.42 -5.73
N LEU A 325 -14.44 15.95 -5.43
CA LEU A 325 -15.58 16.03 -6.33
C LEU A 325 -16.75 16.79 -5.70
N VAL A 326 -17.38 17.66 -6.49
CA VAL A 326 -18.66 18.28 -6.15
C VAL A 326 -19.66 18.08 -7.28
N THR A 327 -20.92 17.85 -6.94
CA THR A 327 -22.00 17.77 -7.91
C THR A 327 -23.25 18.54 -7.49
N ALA A 328 -23.85 19.26 -8.43
CA ALA A 328 -25.16 19.90 -8.27
C ALA A 328 -26.29 18.90 -8.55
N ASN A 329 -27.26 18.79 -7.64
CA ASN A 329 -28.34 17.81 -7.70
C ASN A 329 -29.68 18.48 -8.03
N LEU A 330 -30.17 18.28 -9.26
CA LEU A 330 -31.32 19.01 -9.82
C LEU A 330 -32.62 18.86 -9.01
N PHE A 331 -32.85 17.74 -8.34
CA PHE A 331 -34.06 17.58 -7.51
C PHE A 331 -33.74 17.33 -6.03
N GLY A 332 -32.48 17.53 -5.64
CA GLY A 332 -32.04 17.42 -4.26
C GLY A 332 -32.06 18.73 -3.49
N ASP A 333 -32.14 19.88 -4.17
CA ASP A 333 -31.93 21.22 -3.61
C ASP A 333 -30.61 21.29 -2.81
N ASN A 334 -29.60 20.58 -3.30
CA ASN A 334 -28.32 20.44 -2.64
C ASN A 334 -27.18 20.20 -3.65
N VAL A 335 -25.97 20.44 -3.18
CA VAL A 335 -24.76 19.88 -3.78
C VAL A 335 -24.27 18.71 -2.94
N SER A 336 -23.71 17.69 -3.57
CA SER A 336 -22.97 16.61 -2.91
C SER A 336 -21.49 16.85 -3.06
N VAL A 337 -20.76 16.81 -1.95
CA VAL A 337 -19.30 16.92 -1.88
C VAL A 337 -18.72 15.57 -1.47
N LEU A 338 -17.73 15.09 -2.21
CA LEU A 338 -16.99 13.87 -1.91
C LEU A 338 -15.52 14.25 -1.74
N ILE A 339 -15.03 14.10 -0.52
CA ILE A 339 -13.63 14.35 -0.19
C ILE A 339 -12.81 13.10 -0.51
N ASN A 340 -11.72 13.28 -1.24
CA ASN A 340 -10.76 12.27 -1.59
C ASN A 340 -9.75 12.11 -0.46
N ALA A 341 -10.10 11.29 0.53
CA ALA A 341 -9.30 11.16 1.74
C ALA A 341 -7.88 10.66 1.39
N SER A 342 -6.86 11.36 1.89
CA SER A 342 -5.47 10.90 1.88
C SER A 342 -5.34 9.56 2.63
N ASN A 343 -4.73 8.56 2.00
CA ASN A 343 -4.28 7.35 2.71
C ASN A 343 -3.17 7.72 3.70
N SER A 344 -3.35 7.41 4.98
CA SER A 344 -2.37 7.63 6.04
C SER A 344 -1.51 6.39 6.24
N ASP A 345 -0.23 6.47 5.88
CA ASP A 345 0.74 5.39 6.13
C ASP A 345 0.64 4.84 7.57
N PRO A 346 0.72 3.51 7.76
CA PRO A 346 0.69 2.92 9.10
C PRO A 346 1.88 3.39 9.94
N THR A 347 1.71 3.36 11.26
CA THR A 347 2.73 3.83 12.22
C THR A 347 3.01 2.81 13.32
N VAL A 348 4.23 2.86 13.88
CA VAL A 348 4.58 2.07 15.08
C VAL A 348 4.03 2.76 16.32
N ALA A 349 3.04 2.14 16.96
CA ALA A 349 2.41 2.63 18.17
C ALA A 349 3.09 2.11 19.45
N ASN A 350 3.45 0.82 19.49
CA ASN A 350 4.10 0.19 20.64
C ASN A 350 5.20 -0.77 20.17
N PRO A 351 6.49 -0.43 20.34
CA PRO A 351 7.58 -1.29 19.89
C PRO A 351 7.53 -2.70 20.49
N ILE A 352 7.92 -3.68 19.69
CA ILE A 352 8.13 -5.07 20.08
C ILE A 352 9.30 -5.10 21.05
N VAL A 353 9.09 -5.72 22.21
CA VAL A 353 10.17 -5.87 23.20
C VAL A 353 11.12 -7.00 22.78
N GLU A 354 12.39 -6.90 23.18
CA GLU A 354 13.41 -7.91 22.86
C GLU A 354 13.01 -9.33 23.28
N ARG A 355 13.60 -10.33 22.61
CA ARG A 355 13.29 -11.75 22.81
C ARG A 355 14.55 -12.55 23.08
N ILE A 356 14.37 -13.58 23.92
CA ILE A 356 15.38 -14.60 24.17
C ILE A 356 14.80 -15.94 23.75
N ALA A 357 15.56 -16.71 22.96
CA ALA A 357 15.29 -18.10 22.63
C ALA A 357 16.34 -18.97 23.31
N ASP A 358 15.86 -19.98 24.07
CA ASP A 358 16.72 -20.99 24.69
C ASP A 358 16.99 -22.08 23.65
N PRO A 359 18.26 -22.35 23.28
CA PRO A 359 18.59 -23.43 22.36
C PRO A 359 17.99 -24.77 22.81
N PHE A 360 17.72 -25.63 21.85
CA PHE A 360 17.12 -26.95 22.03
C PHE A 360 15.72 -26.95 22.65
N ASN A 361 15.07 -25.78 22.71
CA ASN A 361 13.69 -25.62 23.14
C ASN A 361 12.91 -24.86 22.07
N SER A 362 11.70 -25.33 21.76
CA SER A 362 10.82 -24.58 20.87
C SER A 362 10.29 -23.33 21.55
N PHE A 363 10.18 -22.26 20.77
CA PHE A 363 9.62 -21.00 21.23
C PHE A 363 8.56 -20.50 20.26
N SER A 364 7.60 -19.75 20.81
CA SER A 364 6.63 -19.01 20.01
C SER A 364 6.17 -17.77 20.75
N PHE A 365 6.00 -16.68 20.01
CA PHE A 365 5.39 -15.47 20.52
C PHE A 365 4.67 -14.71 19.41
N THR A 366 3.62 -14.00 19.79
CA THR A 366 2.81 -13.19 18.87
C THR A 366 3.22 -11.73 19.00
N VAL A 367 3.33 -11.04 17.87
CA VAL A 367 3.46 -9.58 17.79
C VAL A 367 2.23 -8.96 18.47
N PRO A 368 2.40 -8.08 19.48
CA PRO A 368 1.26 -7.47 20.15
C PRO A 368 0.32 -6.77 19.15
N ALA A 369 -0.98 -6.97 19.27
CA ALA A 369 -1.97 -6.42 18.32
C ALA A 369 -1.98 -4.88 18.25
N ASN A 370 -1.40 -4.20 19.24
CA ASN A 370 -1.25 -2.75 19.30
C ASN A 370 0.15 -2.27 18.90
N THR A 371 0.95 -3.11 18.24
CA THR A 371 2.30 -2.74 17.77
C THR A 371 2.22 -1.68 16.70
N PHE A 372 1.37 -1.91 15.69
CA PHE A 372 1.13 -1.01 14.57
C PHE A 372 -0.26 -0.39 14.69
N ASN A 373 -0.40 0.85 14.23
CA ASN A 373 -1.67 1.55 14.15
C ASN A 373 -1.80 2.23 12.80
N ASP A 374 -3.00 2.09 12.24
CA ASP A 374 -3.45 2.78 11.05
C ASP A 374 -4.53 3.79 11.45
N VAL A 375 -4.46 5.02 10.93
CA VAL A 375 -5.43 6.07 11.28
C VAL A 375 -6.76 5.85 10.58
N ASP A 376 -6.71 5.29 9.37
CA ASP A 376 -7.86 5.06 8.49
C ASP A 376 -8.59 3.76 8.88
N GLY A 377 -7.90 2.90 9.64
CA GLY A 377 -8.44 1.66 10.19
C GLY A 377 -8.36 0.50 9.20
N ASP A 378 -7.46 0.61 8.23
CA ASP A 378 -7.21 -0.40 7.23
C ASP A 378 -6.60 -1.68 7.83
N THR A 379 -6.79 -2.79 7.11
CA THR A 379 -6.32 -4.10 7.57
C THR A 379 -4.84 -4.26 7.23
N LEU A 380 -4.00 -4.34 8.25
CA LEU A 380 -2.56 -4.47 8.09
C LEU A 380 -2.14 -5.90 7.72
N THR A 381 -1.33 -6.02 6.68
CA THR A 381 -0.58 -7.23 6.32
C THR A 381 0.79 -7.18 6.96
N LEU A 382 1.13 -8.19 7.76
CA LEU A 382 2.43 -8.28 8.42
C LEU A 382 3.40 -9.17 7.63
N THR A 383 4.64 -8.70 7.49
CA THR A 383 5.77 -9.49 6.98
C THR A 383 6.98 -9.36 7.91
N ALA A 384 7.94 -10.28 7.81
CA ALA A 384 9.16 -10.22 8.61
C ALA A 384 10.39 -10.67 7.82
N ASN A 385 11.51 -10.05 8.12
CA ASN A 385 12.83 -10.30 7.54
C ASN A 385 13.92 -9.87 8.54
N LEU A 386 15.19 -10.17 8.24
CA LEU A 386 16.29 -9.58 8.99
C LEU A 386 16.40 -8.07 8.68
N GLU A 387 16.94 -7.27 9.59
CA GLU A 387 17.07 -5.80 9.43
C GLU A 387 17.78 -5.41 8.11
N ASN A 388 18.72 -6.24 7.64
CA ASN A 388 19.44 -6.03 6.39
C ASN A 388 18.65 -6.38 5.11
N GLY A 389 17.40 -6.83 5.24
CA GLY A 389 16.53 -7.25 4.14
C GLY A 389 16.67 -8.72 3.72
N GLU A 390 17.59 -9.48 4.32
CA GLU A 390 17.71 -10.91 4.05
C GLU A 390 16.54 -11.70 4.68
N PRO A 391 16.19 -12.88 4.13
CA PRO A 391 15.17 -13.75 4.72
C PRO A 391 15.49 -14.12 6.18
N LEU A 392 14.45 -14.47 6.94
CA LEU A 392 14.65 -15.04 8.28
C LEU A 392 15.47 -16.35 8.16
N PRO A 393 16.36 -16.62 9.12
CA PRO A 393 17.11 -17.88 9.14
C PRO A 393 16.18 -19.07 9.35
N ASP A 394 16.59 -20.26 8.89
CA ASP A 394 15.73 -21.45 8.83
C ASP A 394 15.16 -21.88 10.20
N PHE A 395 15.83 -21.54 11.30
CA PHE A 395 15.37 -21.82 12.66
C PHE A 395 14.21 -20.93 13.12
N LEU A 396 13.89 -19.84 12.40
CA LEU A 396 12.89 -18.83 12.76
C LEU A 396 11.87 -18.62 11.63
N SER A 397 10.60 -18.86 11.93
CA SER A 397 9.48 -18.68 11.01
C SER A 397 8.51 -17.61 11.51
N PHE A 398 7.83 -16.95 10.58
CA PHE A 398 6.80 -15.94 10.85
C PHE A 398 5.52 -16.22 10.06
N ASP A 399 4.40 -16.39 10.77
CA ASP A 399 3.06 -16.42 10.19
C ASP A 399 2.49 -15.00 10.19
N GLY A 400 2.49 -14.36 9.01
CA GLY A 400 1.98 -13.00 8.83
C GLY A 400 0.47 -12.83 9.03
N ILE A 401 -0.32 -13.91 8.98
CA ILE A 401 -1.77 -13.88 9.25
C ILE A 401 -2.01 -13.90 10.76
N ALA A 402 -1.31 -14.78 11.46
CA ALA A 402 -1.40 -14.88 12.92
C ALA A 402 -0.53 -13.85 13.66
N GLY A 403 0.36 -13.14 12.95
CA GLY A 403 1.37 -12.25 13.54
C GLY A 403 2.30 -12.99 14.50
N THR A 404 2.59 -14.26 14.25
CA THR A 404 3.25 -15.15 15.23
C THR A 404 4.60 -15.64 14.72
N PHE A 405 5.63 -15.44 15.54
CA PHE A 405 6.92 -16.08 15.36
C PHE A 405 6.93 -17.44 16.05
N SER A 406 7.60 -18.40 15.43
CA SER A 406 7.90 -19.71 16.00
C SER A 406 9.26 -20.19 15.53
N GLY A 407 9.98 -20.92 16.37
CA GLY A 407 11.28 -21.44 16.00
C GLY A 407 11.86 -22.45 16.97
N PHE A 408 13.00 -23.02 16.57
CA PHE A 408 13.80 -23.96 17.34
C PHE A 408 15.27 -23.77 16.96
N ALA A 409 16.08 -23.24 17.88
CA ALA A 409 17.51 -23.01 17.66
C ALA A 409 18.37 -24.13 18.27
N THR A 410 19.59 -24.30 17.79
CA THR A 410 20.62 -25.24 18.25
C THR A 410 21.86 -24.48 18.77
N GLY A 411 22.97 -25.18 19.03
CA GLY A 411 24.22 -24.56 19.44
C GLY A 411 24.84 -23.67 18.35
N ASP A 412 24.56 -23.95 17.09
CA ASP A 412 25.10 -23.21 15.94
C ASP A 412 24.53 -21.78 15.82
N GLU A 413 23.34 -21.53 16.36
CA GLU A 413 22.66 -20.23 16.26
C GLU A 413 22.85 -19.32 17.47
N LEU A 414 23.74 -19.66 18.42
CA LEU A 414 24.07 -18.81 19.56
C LEU A 414 24.49 -17.40 19.10
N GLY A 415 23.87 -16.37 19.66
CA GLY A 415 24.14 -14.98 19.27
C GLY A 415 22.90 -14.11 19.26
N THR A 416 22.95 -12.99 18.55
CA THR A 416 21.81 -12.07 18.43
C THR A 416 21.59 -11.72 16.96
N ILE A 417 20.35 -11.82 16.53
CA ILE A 417 19.88 -11.32 15.23
C ILE A 417 18.88 -10.20 15.45
N THR A 418 18.89 -9.20 14.57
CA THR A 418 17.90 -8.13 14.58
C THR A 418 16.85 -8.41 13.51
N VAL A 419 15.61 -8.59 13.96
CA VAL A 419 14.45 -8.92 13.13
C VAL A 419 13.65 -7.65 12.88
N SER A 420 13.22 -7.46 11.64
CA SER A 420 12.33 -6.41 11.17
C SER A 420 10.93 -6.98 10.94
N VAL A 421 9.92 -6.32 11.49
CA VAL A 421 8.51 -6.60 11.19
C VAL A 421 7.94 -5.40 10.46
N ASN A 422 7.39 -5.63 9.27
CA ASN A 422 6.77 -4.59 8.45
C ASN A 422 5.26 -4.76 8.45
N ALA A 423 4.53 -3.66 8.62
CA ALA A 423 3.08 -3.60 8.50
C ALA A 423 2.69 -2.69 7.33
N ASP A 424 1.93 -3.24 6.39
CA ASP A 424 1.49 -2.59 5.15
C ASP A 424 -0.04 -2.62 5.11
N ASP A 425 -0.68 -1.49 4.80
CA ASP A 425 -2.13 -1.33 4.71
C ASP A 425 -2.71 -1.78 3.35
N GLY A 426 -1.85 -2.02 2.35
CA GLY A 426 -2.23 -2.40 0.99
C GLY A 426 -2.74 -1.25 0.12
N GLN A 427 -2.66 -0.01 0.60
CA GLN A 427 -3.24 1.18 -0.03
C GLN A 427 -2.19 2.07 -0.71
N GLY A 428 -0.91 1.66 -0.66
CA GLY A 428 0.24 2.41 -1.19
C GLY A 428 1.04 3.04 -0.04
N GLY A 429 2.06 3.85 -0.36
CA GLY A 429 2.83 4.56 0.67
C GLY A 429 3.93 3.73 1.34
N THR A 430 4.33 4.13 2.56
CA THR A 430 5.46 3.54 3.30
C THR A 430 4.99 2.60 4.41
N PRO A 431 5.34 1.31 4.38
CA PRO A 431 5.03 0.41 5.49
C PRO A 431 5.64 0.86 6.81
N ALA A 432 4.94 0.63 7.91
CA ALA A 432 5.48 0.82 9.25
C ALA A 432 6.48 -0.29 9.55
N ILE A 433 7.67 0.06 10.06
CA ILE A 433 8.71 -0.90 10.38
C ILE A 433 9.09 -0.77 11.85
N ASP A 434 9.04 -1.88 12.57
CA ASP A 434 9.59 -2.00 13.92
C ASP A 434 10.62 -3.13 13.96
N THR A 435 11.67 -2.95 14.76
CA THR A 435 12.75 -3.92 14.91
C THR A 435 12.91 -4.38 16.35
N PHE A 436 13.31 -5.64 16.53
CA PHE A 436 13.67 -6.19 17.83
C PHE A 436 14.83 -7.19 17.68
N ASP A 437 15.65 -7.28 18.72
CA ASP A 437 16.70 -8.28 18.87
C ASP A 437 16.11 -9.60 19.38
N LEU A 438 16.42 -10.67 18.67
CA LEU A 438 16.26 -12.04 19.13
C LEU A 438 17.64 -12.58 19.50
N THR A 439 17.85 -12.77 20.80
CA THR A 439 19.07 -13.39 21.34
C THR A 439 18.84 -14.88 21.57
N VAL A 440 19.68 -15.71 20.96
CA VAL A 440 19.75 -17.14 21.24
C VAL A 440 20.82 -17.36 22.29
N GLU A 441 20.41 -17.74 23.50
CA GLU A 441 21.29 -17.98 24.64
C GLU A 441 20.70 -19.00 25.61
N PHE A 442 21.55 -19.77 26.30
CA PHE A 442 21.07 -20.73 27.29
C PHE A 442 20.47 -20.02 28.50
N ALA A 443 19.19 -20.28 28.78
CA ALA A 443 18.41 -19.57 29.81
C ALA A 443 18.97 -19.74 31.24
N ASN A 444 19.80 -20.77 31.46
CA ASN A 444 20.44 -21.07 32.74
C ASN A 444 21.98 -21.15 32.63
N THR A 445 22.60 -20.31 31.79
CA THR A 445 24.07 -20.19 31.77
C THR A 445 24.64 -20.05 33.19
N PRO A 446 25.61 -20.89 33.59
CA PRO A 446 26.16 -20.84 34.94
C PRO A 446 26.72 -19.46 35.30
N ILE A 447 26.33 -18.93 36.45
CA ILE A 447 26.96 -17.72 37.00
C ILE A 447 28.32 -18.14 37.57
N THR A 448 29.39 -17.80 36.87
CA THR A 448 30.76 -18.15 37.27
C THR A 448 31.30 -17.17 38.31
N THR A 449 32.17 -17.69 39.19
CA THR A 449 32.75 -16.95 40.32
C THR A 449 34.26 -16.80 40.23
N ASN A 450 34.93 -17.62 39.41
CA ASN A 450 36.32 -17.45 39.04
C ASN A 450 36.49 -17.55 37.53
N GLU A 451 37.47 -16.83 36.98
CA GLU A 451 37.83 -16.86 35.56
C GLU A 451 39.28 -17.33 35.42
N LEU A 452 39.50 -18.37 34.61
CA LEU A 452 40.79 -19.02 34.36
C LEU A 452 41.07 -19.04 32.86
N ASN A 453 42.01 -18.20 32.43
CA ASN A 453 42.32 -18.04 31.01
C ASN A 453 43.68 -18.65 30.66
N GLY A 454 43.68 -19.42 29.57
CA GLY A 454 44.83 -19.94 28.87
C GLY A 454 45.49 -18.90 27.95
N ASN A 455 46.09 -19.40 26.89
CA ASN A 455 46.71 -18.65 25.80
C ASN A 455 46.82 -19.56 24.57
N GLY A 456 47.36 -19.06 23.45
CA GLY A 456 47.51 -19.85 22.21
C GLY A 456 48.56 -20.98 22.24
N ALA A 457 48.82 -21.61 23.38
CA ALA A 457 49.67 -22.78 23.51
C ALA A 457 49.00 -23.81 24.42
N ASN A 458 49.36 -25.09 24.25
CA ASN A 458 48.81 -26.19 25.04
C ASN A 458 48.89 -25.93 26.56
N ASN A 459 47.75 -25.87 27.21
CA ASN A 459 47.54 -25.56 28.61
C ASN A 459 46.92 -26.75 29.35
N ASN A 460 47.11 -26.78 30.67
CA ASN A 460 46.43 -27.71 31.55
C ASN A 460 45.84 -26.87 32.68
N ILE A 461 44.54 -26.61 32.60
CA ILE A 461 43.82 -25.71 33.48
C ILE A 461 42.86 -26.53 34.32
N ASN A 462 42.97 -26.41 35.63
CA ASN A 462 42.07 -27.06 36.58
C ASN A 462 41.32 -25.97 37.34
N GLY A 463 40.00 -26.06 37.28
CA GLY A 463 39.06 -25.34 38.11
C GLY A 463 39.12 -25.77 39.57
N THR A 464 38.09 -25.38 40.30
CA THR A 464 38.00 -25.43 41.74
C THR A 464 36.88 -26.37 42.18
N SER A 465 36.00 -25.96 43.08
CA SER A 465 34.79 -26.71 43.41
C SER A 465 33.59 -25.77 43.43
N ALA A 466 33.72 -24.66 42.73
CA ALA A 466 32.78 -23.57 42.58
C ALA A 466 32.71 -23.28 41.09
N ASN A 467 31.61 -22.68 40.66
CA ASN A 467 31.37 -22.33 39.27
C ASN A 467 32.51 -21.49 38.70
N ASP A 468 33.18 -22.01 37.68
CA ASP A 468 34.37 -21.45 37.04
C ASP A 468 34.11 -21.19 35.55
N LEU A 469 34.66 -20.09 35.02
CA LEU A 469 34.79 -19.84 33.58
C LEU A 469 36.21 -20.19 33.17
N ILE A 470 36.39 -21.19 32.32
CA ILE A 470 37.68 -21.69 31.86
C ILE A 470 37.77 -21.52 30.34
N GLN A 471 38.77 -20.76 29.87
CA GLN A 471 39.00 -20.50 28.44
C GLN A 471 40.39 -21.02 28.03
N GLY A 472 40.47 -21.99 27.12
CA GLY A 472 41.73 -22.50 26.55
C GLY A 472 42.35 -21.53 25.54
N LEU A 473 41.50 -20.95 24.69
CA LEU A 473 41.81 -20.07 23.56
C LEU A 473 42.42 -20.81 22.38
N GLY A 474 43.65 -21.31 22.48
CA GLY A 474 44.14 -22.13 21.39
C GLY A 474 45.40 -22.92 21.65
N GLY A 475 45.70 -23.85 20.76
CA GLY A 475 46.60 -24.96 21.07
C GLY A 475 45.78 -26.14 21.57
N ASN A 476 46.44 -27.23 21.97
CA ASN A 476 45.74 -28.43 22.42
C ASN A 476 45.72 -28.46 23.95
N ASP A 477 44.58 -28.12 24.51
CA ASP A 477 44.38 -27.83 25.92
C ASP A 477 43.74 -29.00 26.68
N VAL A 478 43.94 -29.00 28.00
CA VAL A 478 43.23 -29.89 28.93
C VAL A 478 42.56 -29.01 29.97
N LEU A 479 41.23 -28.98 29.96
CA LEU A 479 40.41 -28.14 30.83
C LEU A 479 39.56 -29.04 31.74
N ILE A 480 39.59 -28.80 33.05
CA ILE A 480 38.89 -29.61 34.04
C ILE A 480 38.14 -28.69 35.01
N GLY A 481 36.80 -28.71 35.02
CA GLY A 481 35.96 -27.93 35.93
C GLY A 481 36.05 -28.41 37.38
N ASN A 482 35.97 -29.73 37.57
CA ASN A 482 35.94 -30.50 38.82
C ASN A 482 34.58 -30.48 39.52
N GLY A 483 34.09 -29.34 39.98
CA GLY A 483 32.79 -29.32 40.62
C GLY A 483 32.22 -27.93 40.77
N GLY A 484 30.90 -27.83 40.85
CA GLY A 484 30.21 -26.57 40.57
C GLY A 484 29.69 -26.60 39.14
N ASP A 485 28.87 -25.63 38.78
CA ASP A 485 28.33 -25.50 37.42
C ASP A 485 29.31 -24.61 36.63
N ASP A 486 30.11 -25.21 35.76
CA ASP A 486 31.27 -24.60 35.11
C ASP A 486 30.97 -24.27 33.63
N ILE A 487 31.70 -23.29 33.08
CA ILE A 487 31.73 -22.99 31.64
C ILE A 487 33.15 -23.25 31.14
N LEU A 488 33.32 -24.22 30.25
CA LEU A 488 34.60 -24.60 29.65
C LEU A 488 34.55 -24.35 28.13
N ASN A 489 35.49 -23.56 27.62
CA ASN A 489 35.67 -23.33 26.18
C ASN A 489 37.10 -23.70 25.79
N GLY A 490 37.26 -24.66 24.87
CA GLY A 490 38.54 -25.13 24.34
C GLY A 490 39.19 -24.09 23.42
N GLY A 491 38.43 -23.64 22.43
CA GLY A 491 38.85 -22.63 21.46
C GLY A 491 39.36 -23.29 20.18
N SER A 492 40.50 -22.85 19.65
CA SER A 492 41.07 -23.50 18.46
C SER A 492 42.10 -24.56 18.86
N GLY A 493 41.89 -25.83 18.57
CA GLY A 493 42.72 -26.83 19.20
C GLY A 493 42.42 -28.27 18.85
N ALA A 494 42.80 -29.15 19.76
CA ALA A 494 42.30 -30.51 19.84
C ALA A 494 42.38 -30.82 21.32
N ASP A 495 41.28 -30.55 22.01
CA ASP A 495 41.20 -30.24 23.42
C ASP A 495 40.52 -31.38 24.20
N ASP A 496 40.88 -31.55 25.48
CA ASP A 496 40.24 -32.51 26.42
C ASP A 496 39.54 -31.69 27.51
N LEU A 497 38.22 -31.59 27.41
CA LEU A 497 37.35 -30.85 28.32
C LEU A 497 36.60 -31.82 29.25
N ARG A 498 36.59 -31.51 30.55
CA ARG A 498 35.90 -32.32 31.57
C ARG A 498 35.15 -31.43 32.56
N GLY A 499 33.82 -31.54 32.59
CA GLY A 499 32.96 -30.82 33.55
C GLY A 499 33.10 -31.41 34.97
N SER A 500 32.95 -32.73 35.07
CA SER A 500 33.02 -33.56 36.26
C SER A 500 31.78 -33.61 37.14
N ARG A 501 31.44 -32.56 37.91
CA ARG A 501 30.28 -32.61 38.82
C ARG A 501 29.59 -31.26 38.86
N GLY A 502 28.43 -31.17 38.25
CA GLY A 502 27.66 -29.95 38.19
C GLY A 502 26.93 -29.92 36.87
N ASN A 503 26.09 -28.93 36.66
CA ASN A 503 25.49 -28.75 35.35
C ASN A 503 26.42 -27.85 34.54
N ASP A 504 27.29 -28.46 33.75
CA ASP A 504 28.39 -27.79 33.07
C ASP A 504 28.04 -27.45 31.61
N LEU A 505 28.59 -26.34 31.10
CA LEU A 505 28.55 -25.99 29.67
C LEU A 505 29.94 -26.13 29.08
N LEU A 506 30.13 -27.10 28.19
CA LEU A 506 31.39 -27.40 27.51
C LEU A 506 31.27 -27.07 26.02
N SER A 507 32.27 -26.37 25.49
CA SER A 507 32.37 -26.00 24.07
C SER A 507 33.77 -26.31 23.55
N GLY A 508 33.88 -27.17 22.54
CA GLY A 508 35.14 -27.53 21.87
C GLY A 508 35.64 -26.39 20.97
N ASP A 509 34.72 -25.75 20.25
CA ASP A 509 34.96 -24.76 19.20
C ASP A 509 35.56 -25.40 17.94
N ASN A 510 36.78 -25.06 17.51
CA ASN A 510 37.35 -25.64 16.28
C ASN A 510 38.43 -26.64 16.65
N GLY A 511 38.30 -27.89 16.23
CA GLY A 511 39.29 -28.89 16.60
C GLY A 511 38.75 -30.30 16.57
N THR A 512 39.61 -31.28 16.76
CA THR A 512 39.13 -32.63 17.09
C THR A 512 39.17 -32.76 18.60
N ASP A 513 38.03 -32.49 19.23
CA ASP A 513 37.91 -32.31 20.65
C ASP A 513 37.28 -33.52 21.34
N LEU A 514 37.60 -33.66 22.63
CA LEU A 514 37.03 -34.66 23.52
C LEU A 514 36.34 -33.94 24.69
N LEU A 515 35.02 -33.99 24.72
CA LEU A 515 34.19 -33.37 25.75
C LEU A 515 33.57 -34.45 26.65
N ARG A 516 33.66 -34.26 27.97
CA ARG A 516 33.09 -35.16 28.98
C ARG A 516 32.32 -34.37 30.04
N GLY A 517 31.00 -34.52 30.10
CA GLY A 517 30.18 -33.99 31.19
C GLY A 517 30.46 -34.72 32.52
N GLU A 518 30.50 -36.05 32.43
CA GLU A 518 30.67 -37.04 33.51
C GLU A 518 29.44 -37.19 34.42
N GLY A 519 28.94 -36.14 35.04
CA GLY A 519 27.75 -36.32 35.86
C GLY A 519 27.08 -35.04 36.29
N ASN A 520 25.77 -35.16 36.53
CA ASN A 520 24.77 -34.09 36.49
C ASN A 520 24.42 -33.73 35.04
N ASN A 521 23.58 -32.71 34.83
CA ASN A 521 22.97 -32.44 33.53
C ASN A 521 23.80 -31.41 32.77
N ASP A 522 24.50 -31.86 31.75
CA ASP A 522 25.52 -31.09 31.05
C ASP A 522 25.06 -30.68 29.64
N ILE A 523 25.64 -29.59 29.13
CA ILE A 523 25.50 -29.16 27.73
C ILE A 523 26.88 -29.25 27.08
N LEU A 524 27.00 -30.08 26.05
CA LEU A 524 28.24 -30.31 25.31
C LEU A 524 28.06 -29.87 23.86
N LEU A 525 28.87 -28.91 23.43
CA LEU A 525 28.91 -28.40 22.06
C LEU A 525 30.26 -28.76 21.44
N GLY A 526 30.29 -29.67 20.47
CA GLY A 526 31.50 -30.09 19.76
C GLY A 526 32.11 -28.91 19.00
N GLY A 527 31.33 -28.35 18.08
CA GLY A 527 31.71 -27.18 17.31
C GLY A 527 32.05 -27.57 15.89
N GLY A 528 33.32 -27.55 15.50
CA GLY A 528 33.75 -27.88 14.15
C GLY A 528 34.87 -28.89 14.10
N ASP A 529 34.88 -29.70 13.03
CA ASP A 529 35.72 -30.88 12.81
C ASP A 529 35.18 -32.13 13.53
N ARG A 530 35.97 -33.20 13.66
CA ARG A 530 35.49 -34.48 14.22
C ARG A 530 35.64 -34.48 15.73
N ASP A 531 34.53 -34.51 16.44
CA ASP A 531 34.50 -34.48 17.90
C ASP A 531 34.04 -35.79 18.53
N THR A 532 34.30 -35.91 19.83
CA THR A 532 33.80 -36.99 20.67
C THR A 532 33.19 -36.41 21.94
N LEU A 533 31.88 -36.58 22.11
CA LEU A 533 31.10 -36.04 23.22
C LEU A 533 30.54 -37.18 24.07
N ASP A 534 30.75 -37.10 25.38
CA ASP A 534 30.36 -38.10 26.38
C ASP A 534 29.65 -37.40 27.54
N GLY A 535 28.31 -37.50 27.57
CA GLY A 535 27.45 -36.83 28.56
C GLY A 535 27.70 -37.38 29.96
N GLY A 536 27.56 -38.70 30.13
CA GLY A 536 27.88 -39.38 31.37
C GLY A 536 26.64 -39.72 32.17
N ASN A 537 26.48 -39.19 33.39
CA ASN A 537 25.29 -39.47 34.20
C ASN A 537 24.45 -38.21 34.39
N GLY A 538 23.29 -38.13 33.79
CA GLY A 538 22.47 -36.93 33.84
C GLY A 538 21.49 -36.94 32.70
N ASN A 539 20.70 -35.88 32.60
CA ASN A 539 19.96 -35.64 31.38
C ASN A 539 20.74 -34.58 30.61
N ASP A 540 21.53 -35.02 29.66
CA ASP A 540 22.53 -34.22 28.98
C ASP A 540 22.00 -33.74 27.62
N THR A 541 22.56 -32.63 27.13
CA THR A 541 22.32 -32.12 25.77
C THR A 541 23.62 -32.10 25.01
N LEU A 542 23.71 -32.89 23.94
CA LEU A 542 24.89 -33.05 23.12
C LEU A 542 24.61 -32.55 21.71
N ASP A 543 25.44 -31.62 21.24
CA ASP A 543 25.45 -31.09 19.88
C ASP A 543 26.82 -31.32 19.26
N GLY A 544 26.89 -32.14 18.21
CA GLY A 544 28.13 -32.41 17.48
C GLY A 544 28.65 -31.20 16.71
N GLY A 545 27.76 -30.31 16.26
CA GLY A 545 28.11 -29.20 15.39
C GLY A 545 28.43 -29.67 13.97
N SER A 546 29.55 -29.28 13.40
CA SER A 546 29.95 -29.62 12.03
C SER A 546 31.08 -30.62 12.02
N GLY A 547 30.90 -31.77 11.39
CA GLY A 547 31.84 -32.84 11.66
C GLY A 547 31.40 -34.21 11.21
N ASN A 548 31.94 -35.20 11.89
CA ASN A 548 31.69 -36.61 11.66
C ASN A 548 31.91 -37.27 13.01
N ASP A 549 30.99 -36.99 13.92
CA ASP A 549 31.17 -36.94 15.35
C ASP A 549 30.70 -38.23 16.02
N GLU A 550 31.17 -38.44 17.25
CA GLU A 550 30.74 -39.56 18.09
C GLU A 550 30.10 -39.00 19.37
N LEU A 551 28.79 -39.22 19.54
CA LEU A 551 28.02 -38.74 20.68
C LEU A 551 27.53 -39.91 21.54
N PHE A 552 27.77 -39.82 22.84
CA PHE A 552 27.40 -40.80 23.86
C PHE A 552 26.59 -40.14 24.97
N GLY A 553 25.29 -40.43 25.08
CA GLY A 553 24.43 -39.96 26.18
C GLY A 553 24.74 -40.67 27.51
N ASP A 554 25.11 -41.95 27.45
CA ASP A 554 25.42 -42.81 28.60
C ASP A 554 24.20 -43.09 29.52
N ARG A 555 23.97 -42.35 30.61
CA ARG A 555 22.87 -42.62 31.56
C ARG A 555 22.04 -41.37 31.82
N GLY A 556 20.77 -41.47 31.45
CA GLY A 556 19.69 -40.59 31.83
C GLY A 556 18.84 -40.33 30.61
N ASP A 557 17.96 -39.32 30.66
CA ASP A 557 17.12 -39.00 29.50
C ASP A 557 17.82 -37.88 28.72
N ASP A 558 18.56 -38.25 27.66
CA ASP A 558 19.48 -37.35 26.95
C ASP A 558 18.88 -36.79 25.64
N LEU A 559 19.39 -35.65 25.19
CA LEU A 559 19.10 -35.06 23.88
C LEU A 559 20.38 -35.05 23.04
N LEU A 560 20.34 -35.72 21.88
CA LEU A 560 21.49 -35.85 20.98
C LEU A 560 21.16 -35.24 19.61
N PHE A 561 21.98 -34.31 19.17
CA PHE A 561 21.97 -33.72 17.84
C PHE A 561 23.33 -33.92 17.18
N GLY A 562 23.38 -34.65 16.07
CA GLY A 562 24.63 -34.90 15.34
C GLY A 562 25.19 -33.64 14.69
N GLY A 563 24.30 -32.74 14.25
CA GLY A 563 24.68 -31.56 13.51
C GLY A 563 25.10 -31.90 12.08
N ASN A 564 25.83 -31.02 11.40
CA ASN A 564 26.24 -31.22 10.02
C ASN A 564 27.28 -32.34 9.90
N GLY A 565 26.91 -33.50 9.40
CA GLY A 565 27.90 -34.57 9.28
C GLY A 565 27.35 -35.91 8.85
N ILE A 566 28.16 -36.94 9.09
CA ILE A 566 27.65 -38.30 9.20
C ILE A 566 28.09 -38.76 10.58
N ASP A 567 27.19 -38.60 11.54
CA ASP A 567 27.52 -38.68 12.95
C ASP A 567 27.07 -40.02 13.53
N SER A 568 27.69 -40.43 14.62
CA SER A 568 27.41 -41.69 15.30
C SER A 568 26.82 -41.39 16.67
N LEU A 569 25.51 -41.62 16.81
CA LEU A 569 24.75 -41.26 17.99
C LEU A 569 24.39 -42.50 18.80
N ARG A 570 24.65 -42.44 20.09
CA ARG A 570 24.39 -43.51 21.05
C ARG A 570 23.74 -42.92 22.30
N GLY A 571 22.47 -43.25 22.54
CA GLY A 571 21.75 -42.80 23.75
C GLY A 571 22.11 -43.65 24.97
N ASP A 572 22.42 -44.92 24.75
CA ASP A 572 22.65 -45.95 25.77
C ASP A 572 21.47 -46.10 26.76
N GLY A 573 21.39 -45.28 27.81
CA GLY A 573 20.71 -45.63 29.05
C GLY A 573 19.68 -44.63 29.57
N GLY A 574 18.55 -44.45 28.89
CA GLY A 574 17.35 -43.87 29.50
C GLY A 574 16.22 -43.74 28.50
N ARG A 575 15.61 -42.56 28.42
CA ARG A 575 14.63 -42.21 27.37
C ARG A 575 15.20 -41.07 26.56
N ASP A 576 15.89 -41.43 25.49
CA ASP A 576 16.73 -40.50 24.76
C ASP A 576 15.97 -39.89 23.59
N GLN A 577 16.35 -38.67 23.22
CA GLN A 577 15.78 -37.93 22.12
C GLN A 577 16.88 -37.71 21.08
N PHE A 578 16.65 -38.17 19.86
CA PHE A 578 17.56 -37.95 18.73
C PHE A 578 16.94 -36.92 17.81
N LEU A 579 17.60 -35.79 17.67
CA LEU A 579 17.12 -34.64 16.90
C LEU A 579 17.43 -34.82 15.42
N LEU A 580 16.38 -34.83 14.59
CA LEU A 580 16.49 -35.01 13.13
C LEU A 580 16.04 -33.74 12.40
N ILE A 581 16.99 -32.86 12.10
CA ILE A 581 16.74 -31.63 11.36
C ILE A 581 17.11 -31.86 9.88
N PRO A 582 16.29 -31.44 8.90
CA PRO A 582 16.70 -31.43 7.50
C PRO A 582 17.97 -30.61 7.29
N ASP A 583 18.81 -31.03 6.35
CA ASP A 583 20.08 -30.37 6.02
C ASP A 583 21.17 -30.37 7.12
N SER A 584 20.92 -30.99 8.27
CA SER A 584 21.92 -31.25 9.31
C SER A 584 22.51 -32.66 9.22
N GLY A 585 22.99 -33.09 8.06
CA GLY A 585 23.71 -34.38 7.95
C GLY A 585 22.86 -35.67 7.82
N GLU A 586 23.57 -36.79 7.64
CA GLU A 586 23.01 -38.15 7.51
C GLU A 586 23.46 -39.04 8.67
N ASP A 587 22.75 -38.98 9.80
CA ASP A 587 23.23 -39.57 11.06
C ASP A 587 23.04 -41.08 11.16
N ARG A 588 23.81 -41.70 12.06
CA ARG A 588 23.71 -43.13 12.41
C ARG A 588 23.37 -43.27 13.89
N ILE A 589 22.14 -43.68 14.17
CA ILE A 589 21.66 -43.97 15.52
C ILE A 589 21.92 -45.45 15.82
N LEU A 590 22.79 -45.72 16.79
CA LEU A 590 23.42 -47.04 16.94
C LEU A 590 22.67 -47.99 17.89
N ASP A 591 21.84 -47.48 18.79
CA ASP A 591 21.17 -48.28 19.82
C ASP A 591 19.77 -47.81 20.23
N PHE A 592 19.05 -47.20 19.29
CA PHE A 592 17.66 -46.77 19.47
C PHE A 592 16.78 -47.86 20.11
N ASN A 593 16.23 -47.55 21.28
CA ASN A 593 15.34 -48.43 22.03
C ASN A 593 13.87 -48.02 21.80
N ASN A 594 13.23 -48.74 20.88
CA ASN A 594 11.85 -48.51 20.49
C ASN A 594 10.88 -48.57 21.70
N GLY A 595 10.02 -47.56 21.82
CA GLY A 595 9.07 -47.41 22.92
C GLY A 595 9.64 -46.80 24.21
N THR A 596 10.93 -46.47 24.25
CA THR A 596 11.52 -45.60 25.28
C THR A 596 12.09 -44.32 24.68
N ASP A 597 12.83 -44.46 23.58
CA ASP A 597 13.53 -43.36 22.92
C ASP A 597 12.60 -42.74 21.87
N THR A 598 12.91 -41.50 21.49
CA THR A 598 12.12 -40.75 20.52
C THR A 598 12.99 -40.06 19.48
N LEU A 599 12.43 -39.88 18.30
CA LEU A 599 13.01 -39.14 17.19
C LEU A 599 12.30 -37.78 17.14
N ALA A 600 13.03 -36.71 17.43
CA ALA A 600 12.50 -35.36 17.47
C ALA A 600 12.59 -34.70 16.09
N LEU A 601 11.48 -34.13 15.63
CA LEU A 601 11.35 -33.47 14.33
C LEU A 601 11.06 -31.97 14.51
N PRO A 602 11.58 -31.11 13.62
CA PRO A 602 11.21 -29.70 13.58
C PRO A 602 9.70 -29.47 13.43
N THR A 603 9.24 -28.31 13.91
CA THR A 603 7.87 -27.87 13.72
C THR A 603 7.50 -27.87 12.22
N GLY A 604 6.34 -28.44 11.88
CA GLY A 604 5.85 -28.51 10.50
C GLY A 604 6.19 -29.80 9.75
N ILE A 605 7.08 -30.64 10.30
CA ILE A 605 7.31 -32.01 9.80
C ILE A 605 6.51 -32.98 10.67
N THR A 606 5.82 -33.92 10.05
CA THR A 606 5.06 -34.96 10.74
C THR A 606 5.50 -36.34 10.28
N PHE A 607 5.14 -37.37 11.06
CA PHE A 607 5.41 -38.77 10.70
C PHE A 607 4.93 -39.13 9.27
N SER A 608 3.82 -38.55 8.81
CA SER A 608 3.30 -38.81 7.46
C SER A 608 4.13 -38.20 6.33
N ASP A 609 4.98 -37.22 6.64
CA ASP A 609 5.85 -36.57 5.66
C ASP A 609 7.16 -37.35 5.44
N LEU A 610 7.44 -38.33 6.32
CA LEU A 610 8.67 -39.11 6.30
C LEU A 610 8.60 -40.32 5.36
N GLY A 611 9.68 -40.52 4.61
CA GLY A 611 9.98 -41.77 3.93
C GLY A 611 10.75 -42.71 4.86
N ILE A 612 10.11 -43.76 5.36
CA ILE A 612 10.72 -44.75 6.26
C ILE A 612 10.81 -46.10 5.54
N SER A 613 12.01 -46.65 5.43
CA SER A 613 12.23 -47.93 4.73
C SER A 613 13.45 -48.70 5.24
N ASP A 614 13.44 -50.03 5.09
CA ASP A 614 14.60 -50.87 5.39
C ASP A 614 15.66 -50.77 4.29
N ASN A 615 16.92 -50.58 4.66
CA ASN A 615 18.05 -50.63 3.76
C ASN A 615 18.54 -52.08 3.51
N SER A 616 19.59 -52.25 2.70
CA SER A 616 20.10 -53.59 2.37
C SER A 616 20.73 -54.37 3.54
N SER A 617 21.09 -53.67 4.61
CA SER A 617 21.63 -54.23 5.85
C SER A 617 20.54 -54.63 6.84
N GLY A 618 19.29 -54.21 6.61
CA GLY A 618 18.15 -54.42 7.50
C GLY A 618 18.00 -53.35 8.58
N ASP A 619 18.67 -52.20 8.41
CA ASP A 619 18.52 -51.01 9.25
C ASP A 619 17.48 -50.06 8.64
N VAL A 620 16.89 -49.18 9.46
CA VAL A 620 15.88 -48.22 8.98
C VAL A 620 16.56 -46.97 8.43
N SER A 621 16.20 -46.57 7.22
CA SER A 621 16.49 -45.24 6.68
C SER A 621 15.26 -44.33 6.82
N ILE A 622 15.45 -43.18 7.44
CA ILE A 622 14.43 -42.13 7.64
C ILE A 622 14.79 -40.95 6.74
N SER A 623 13.86 -40.54 5.89
CA SER A 623 14.07 -39.48 4.90
C SER A 623 12.93 -38.47 4.89
N PHE A 624 13.24 -37.23 4.54
CA PHE A 624 12.26 -36.15 4.32
C PHE A 624 12.55 -35.49 2.98
N ASN A 625 11.53 -35.32 2.13
CA ASN A 625 11.67 -34.77 0.76
C ASN A 625 12.78 -35.41 -0.10
N GLY A 626 13.13 -36.67 0.16
CA GLY A 626 14.16 -37.42 -0.56
C GLY A 626 15.58 -37.27 0.00
N GLN A 627 15.79 -36.43 1.01
CA GLN A 627 17.02 -36.36 1.79
C GLN A 627 16.99 -37.41 2.91
N LEU A 628 18.09 -38.13 3.11
CA LEU A 628 18.26 -39.02 4.25
C LEU A 628 18.55 -38.16 5.49
N LEU A 629 17.78 -38.33 6.56
CA LEU A 629 18.01 -37.65 7.84
C LEU A 629 18.85 -38.52 8.77
N ALA A 630 18.46 -39.79 8.91
CA ALA A 630 19.19 -40.74 9.75
C ALA A 630 18.99 -42.19 9.32
N THR A 631 19.95 -43.02 9.72
CA THR A 631 19.87 -44.48 9.71
C THR A 631 19.81 -45.00 11.14
N VAL A 632 18.75 -45.74 11.49
CA VAL A 632 18.59 -46.39 12.79
C VAL A 632 19.04 -47.84 12.67
N GLU A 633 20.19 -48.15 13.27
CA GLU A 633 20.80 -49.47 13.18
C GLU A 633 20.04 -50.53 14.00
N ASN A 634 20.06 -51.77 13.50
CA ASN A 634 19.44 -52.93 14.15
C ASN A 634 17.93 -52.80 14.44
N THR A 635 17.27 -51.82 13.83
CA THR A 635 15.83 -51.60 13.91
C THR A 635 15.21 -51.86 12.54
N ALA A 636 14.03 -52.48 12.50
CA ALA A 636 13.29 -52.68 11.25
C ALA A 636 12.23 -51.57 11.10
N ALA A 637 11.99 -51.11 9.87
CA ALA A 637 11.08 -50.00 9.58
C ALA A 637 9.66 -50.24 10.11
N ALA A 638 9.22 -51.50 10.10
CA ALA A 638 7.91 -51.91 10.62
C ALA A 638 7.79 -51.84 12.17
N ALA A 639 8.90 -51.60 12.87
CA ALA A 639 8.89 -51.39 14.32
C ALA A 639 8.58 -49.93 14.67
N LEU A 640 8.91 -48.97 13.80
CA LEU A 640 8.65 -47.55 14.05
C LEU A 640 7.21 -47.17 13.73
N ASP A 641 6.58 -46.41 14.61
CA ASP A 641 5.28 -45.79 14.38
C ASP A 641 5.25 -44.33 14.84
N SER A 642 4.12 -43.65 14.66
CA SER A 642 3.99 -42.22 14.96
C SER A 642 4.23 -41.86 16.43
N ALA A 643 4.21 -42.82 17.37
CA ALA A 643 4.50 -42.58 18.78
C ALA A 643 6.00 -42.53 19.08
N ASP A 644 6.84 -43.05 18.19
CA ASP A 644 8.30 -42.94 18.29
C ASP A 644 8.80 -41.56 17.84
N PHE A 645 7.93 -40.71 17.27
CA PHE A 645 8.27 -39.38 16.78
C PHE A 645 7.55 -38.30 17.59
N ILE A 646 8.29 -37.24 17.90
CA ILE A 646 7.75 -36.04 18.55
C ILE A 646 8.05 -34.81 17.68
N ASN A 647 7.15 -33.82 17.75
CA ASN A 647 7.39 -32.53 17.12
C ASN A 647 7.86 -31.55 18.17
N LEU A 648 8.90 -30.81 17.83
CA LEU A 648 9.43 -29.70 18.59
C LEU A 648 8.54 -28.47 18.48
#